data_AF-H3GIC0-F1
#
_entry.id   AF-H3GIC0-F1
#
_cell.length_a   1.000
_cell.length_b   1.000
_cell.length_c   1.000
_cell.angle_alpha   90.00
_cell.angle_beta   90.00
_cell.angle_gamma   90.00
#
_symmetry.space_group_name_H-M   'P 1'
#
loop_
_entity.id
_entity.type
_entity.pdbx_description
1 polymer ?
#
loop_
_entity_poly.entity_id
_entity_poly.type
_entity_poly.pdbx_seq_one_letter_code
_entity_poly.pdbx_strand_id
1 'polypeptide(L)'
;MATSSSTAHSGLAPLRHALLSNGSLPEGFVASIAVFLAKTRHLQRRDSRSGASGFEHEYMELCWGIDKAPDYEAKLTVQTKATKGKNRYRDVLPFEQTRVKLQDTTDDYINANYIDGGYIACCAPVPAAIQDFWHMVWQCDVHVVLMLTNFVERERLKADLYWEPSGQAVDFAGVNVQLLEEEQHPASLGFIVRRFKVSKGVKTRVIKQIQLTIWPDHGVLRDFRVIAPMLDAVNSYRSEASRAHKVEARVVVHCSAGIGRSGTFIAIDIMLKQLHQVLTSASEGAEADAQKMQQALDIPRVVHRLRSQRPGMVQTPLPCSQETVPSPQGEYFPFVASACSYEYACLSNRIRLRIITRLEALEGVWDEDTDASNETDLRSRQEEQEEEEIARVQEELHTQEARLRHHAVSDLASYCFSGNDKLAAACVSVGICAVSSTTFLLSVERASALQSTEFYESRWCYSIATSFVAGFCACMAPDFQYALSILVQYGVFTVLAMYSTSCPLNDFSCGIGLDPEVALLVGMMGLLVCRFSSHNGVEAFLAFMLDVLGLFYVSGTLSVLVAFVDDERRLLYRELLIALLYIVWASDTGAYVTGKALEIAKYPYYNPLAAHLSKNKDYEGTVGAIVFGIGAMAILSKVLNLPGSFGSKAMFTVVAVITGRIGDLFESLLKRAAGVKESGKLIPGHGGMLDRIDALMFATLVFSRYYAAGA
;
A
#
# COMPACT_ATOMS: atom_id res chain seq x y z
N MET A 1 19.72 43.80 40.62
CA MET A 1 19.86 42.33 40.62
C MET A 1 19.06 41.80 39.45
N ALA A 2 19.75 41.34 38.41
CA ALA A 2 19.16 40.82 37.19
C ALA A 2 18.80 39.35 37.38
N THR A 3 17.54 38.99 37.19
CA THR A 3 17.10 37.61 37.01
C THR A 3 16.64 37.45 35.57
N SER A 4 17.55 36.97 34.73
CA SER A 4 17.29 36.56 33.35
C SER A 4 16.38 35.32 33.35
N SER A 5 15.10 35.49 33.04
CA SER A 5 14.22 34.37 32.71
C SER A 5 14.50 33.93 31.27
N SER A 6 15.28 32.86 31.09
CA SER A 6 15.46 32.22 29.79
C SER A 6 14.14 31.57 29.37
N THR A 7 13.43 32.20 28.43
CA THR A 7 12.26 31.59 27.79
C THR A 7 12.75 30.51 26.84
N ALA A 8 12.73 29.26 27.29
CA ALA A 8 13.08 28.09 26.50
C ALA A 8 12.22 28.02 25.23
N HIS A 9 12.88 28.01 24.07
CA HIS A 9 12.22 27.79 22.78
C HIS A 9 11.54 26.41 22.79
N SER A 10 10.27 26.30 22.41
CA SER A 10 9.52 25.03 22.38
C SER A 10 9.61 24.36 20.99
N GLY A 11 10.81 23.94 20.60
CA GLY A 11 11.08 23.25 19.33
C GLY A 11 11.92 21.98 19.50
N LEU A 12 12.14 21.22 18.42
CA LEU A 12 12.99 20.01 18.46
C LEU A 12 14.46 20.36 18.75
N ALA A 13 14.95 21.51 18.28
CA ALA A 13 16.33 21.91 18.54
C ALA A 13 16.62 22.14 20.04
N PRO A 14 15.77 22.84 20.81
CA PRO A 14 15.85 22.93 22.27
C PRO A 14 15.67 21.59 23.00
N LEU A 15 14.80 20.69 22.52
CA LEU A 15 14.67 19.34 23.07
C LEU A 15 15.95 18.51 22.82
N ARG A 16 16.48 18.58 21.59
CA ARG A 16 17.74 17.96 21.20
C ARG A 16 18.90 18.54 21.98
N HIS A 17 18.93 19.85 22.17
CA HIS A 17 19.91 20.51 23.02
C HIS A 17 19.76 20.05 24.47
N ALA A 18 18.57 20.04 25.06
CA ALA A 18 18.34 19.54 26.42
C ALA A 18 18.78 18.08 26.60
N LEU A 19 18.56 17.23 25.58
CA LEU A 19 19.02 15.83 25.56
C LEU A 19 20.54 15.68 25.37
N LEU A 20 21.20 16.62 24.69
CA LEU A 20 22.64 16.60 24.41
C LEU A 20 23.49 17.38 25.42
N SER A 21 22.93 18.42 26.06
CA SER A 21 23.62 19.31 26.99
C SER A 21 23.58 18.80 28.44
N ASN A 22 22.67 17.87 28.76
CA ASN A 22 22.61 17.18 30.04
C ASN A 22 23.26 15.80 29.91
N GLY A 23 24.57 15.71 30.22
CA GLY A 23 25.23 14.44 30.44
C GLY A 23 24.44 13.60 31.45
N SER A 24 24.04 12.40 31.05
CA SER A 24 23.10 11.48 31.73
C SER A 24 21.77 12.13 32.15
N LEU A 25 20.70 11.83 31.42
CA LEU A 25 19.33 12.04 31.89
C LEU A 25 19.16 11.47 33.31
N PRO A 26 18.38 12.12 34.21
CA PRO A 26 18.04 11.56 35.52
C PRO A 26 17.56 10.12 35.40
N GLU A 27 17.96 9.26 36.34
CA GLU A 27 17.63 7.82 36.31
C GLU A 27 16.12 7.57 36.16
N GLY A 28 15.28 8.39 36.80
CA GLY A 28 13.81 8.32 36.67
C GLY A 28 13.29 8.61 35.26
N PHE A 29 13.93 9.53 34.52
CA PHE A 29 13.59 9.80 33.11
C PHE A 29 14.04 8.66 32.21
N VAL A 30 15.25 8.15 32.40
CA VAL A 30 15.78 7.00 31.64
C VAL A 30 14.88 5.78 31.84
N ALA A 31 14.49 5.49 33.07
CA ALA A 31 13.56 4.41 33.39
C ALA A 31 12.20 4.60 32.70
N SER A 32 11.63 5.81 32.73
CA SER A 32 10.35 6.11 32.09
C SER A 32 10.39 5.97 30.56
N ILE A 33 11.47 6.44 29.92
CA ILE A 33 11.69 6.27 28.48
C ILE A 33 11.87 4.78 28.14
N ALA A 34 12.62 4.03 28.95
CA ALA A 34 12.80 2.60 28.76
C ALA A 34 11.47 1.84 28.87
N VAL A 35 10.62 2.20 29.85
CA VAL A 35 9.26 1.66 30.00
C VAL A 35 8.40 2.00 28.79
N PHE A 36 8.44 3.25 28.31
CA PHE A 36 7.71 3.65 27.10
C PHE A 36 8.15 2.85 25.89
N LEU A 37 9.47 2.75 25.61
CA LEU A 37 10.01 1.97 24.50
C LEU A 37 9.68 0.48 24.61
N ALA A 38 9.69 -0.07 25.82
CA ALA A 38 9.25 -1.44 26.09
C ALA A 38 7.75 -1.61 25.80
N LYS A 39 6.90 -0.66 26.21
CA LYS A 39 5.47 -0.63 25.87
C LYS A 39 5.28 -0.54 24.36
N THR A 40 6.00 0.33 23.64
CA THR A 40 5.87 0.45 22.17
C THR A 40 6.23 -0.85 21.46
N ARG A 41 7.35 -1.49 21.86
CA ARG A 41 7.76 -2.80 21.34
C ARG A 41 6.75 -3.90 21.68
N HIS A 42 6.06 -3.79 22.81
CA HIS A 42 5.00 -4.72 23.19
C HIS A 42 3.74 -4.53 22.33
N LEU A 43 3.28 -3.28 22.14
CA LEU A 43 2.09 -2.96 21.35
C LEU A 43 2.24 -3.22 19.84
N GLN A 44 3.47 -3.22 19.32
CA GLN A 44 3.77 -3.66 17.94
C GLN A 44 3.47 -5.14 17.71
N ARG A 45 3.43 -5.95 18.77
CA ARG A 45 3.12 -7.37 18.63
C ARG A 45 1.63 -7.53 18.37
N ARG A 46 1.30 -8.37 17.39
CA ARG A 46 -0.07 -8.74 17.08
C ARG A 46 -0.55 -9.85 17.99
N ASP A 47 -1.71 -9.66 18.59
CA ASP A 47 -2.40 -10.67 19.36
C ASP A 47 -2.71 -11.85 18.45
N SER A 48 -2.28 -12.99 18.94
CA SER A 48 -2.38 -14.30 18.35
C SER A 48 -3.75 -14.93 18.37
N ARG A 49 -4.77 -14.26 18.91
CA ARG A 49 -6.17 -14.70 18.84
C ARG A 49 -7.04 -13.80 17.97
N SER A 50 -6.83 -12.48 18.02
CA SER A 50 -7.64 -11.51 17.27
C SER A 50 -7.01 -11.07 15.95
N GLY A 51 -5.70 -11.34 15.74
CA GLY A 51 -4.96 -10.83 14.59
C GLY A 51 -4.70 -9.33 14.64
N ALA A 52 -5.05 -8.66 15.74
CA ALA A 52 -4.87 -7.22 15.95
C ALA A 52 -3.65 -6.92 16.83
N SER A 53 -2.85 -5.92 16.46
CA SER A 53 -1.77 -5.34 17.27
C SER A 53 -2.28 -4.77 18.58
N GLY A 54 -1.41 -4.70 19.59
CA GLY A 54 -1.69 -3.91 20.78
C GLY A 54 -2.04 -2.45 20.44
N PHE A 55 -1.48 -1.90 19.36
CA PHE A 55 -1.92 -0.60 18.85
C PHE A 55 -3.33 -0.61 18.30
N GLU A 56 -3.73 -1.64 17.55
CA GLU A 56 -5.11 -1.79 17.06
C GLU A 56 -6.07 -1.96 18.24
N HIS A 57 -5.72 -2.71 19.28
CA HIS A 57 -6.54 -2.81 20.50
C HIS A 57 -6.63 -1.49 21.26
N GLU A 58 -5.50 -0.84 21.57
CA GLU A 58 -5.47 0.45 22.27
C GLU A 58 -6.22 1.52 21.47
N TYR A 59 -6.13 1.50 20.14
CA TYR A 59 -6.91 2.35 19.25
C TYR A 59 -8.40 2.02 19.27
N MET A 60 -8.79 0.74 19.26
CA MET A 60 -10.18 0.32 19.31
C MET A 60 -10.82 0.64 20.67
N GLU A 61 -10.06 0.56 21.77
CA GLU A 61 -10.50 1.04 23.09
C GLU A 61 -10.78 2.55 23.07
N LEU A 62 -9.90 3.34 22.44
CA LEU A 62 -10.13 4.77 22.25
C LEU A 62 -11.39 5.05 21.42
N CYS A 63 -11.59 4.29 20.34
CA CYS A 63 -12.80 4.40 19.51
C CYS A 63 -14.05 3.98 20.29
N TRP A 64 -13.98 2.92 21.09
CA TRP A 64 -15.11 2.46 21.89
C TRP A 64 -15.47 3.43 23.01
N GLY A 65 -14.46 4.02 23.67
CA GLY A 65 -14.67 4.96 24.76
C GLY A 65 -15.31 6.30 24.34
N ILE A 66 -15.20 6.68 23.07
CA ILE A 66 -15.70 7.98 22.58
C ILE A 66 -16.68 7.78 21.43
N ASP A 67 -16.22 7.25 20.30
CA ASP A 67 -16.99 7.18 19.05
C ASP A 67 -18.17 6.19 19.12
N LYS A 68 -18.12 5.24 20.05
CA LYS A 68 -19.20 4.27 20.31
C LYS A 68 -19.89 4.47 21.65
N ALA A 69 -19.61 5.58 22.34
CA ALA A 69 -20.31 5.91 23.57
C ALA A 69 -21.81 6.14 23.28
N PRO A 70 -22.73 5.74 24.18
CA PRO A 70 -24.18 5.91 23.96
C PRO A 70 -24.61 7.35 23.71
N ASP A 71 -23.85 8.33 24.21
CA ASP A 71 -24.10 9.76 24.09
C ASP A 71 -23.32 10.43 22.94
N TYR A 72 -22.58 9.67 22.13
CA TYR A 72 -21.76 10.21 21.05
C TYR A 72 -22.55 11.05 20.05
N GLU A 73 -23.65 10.51 19.51
CA GLU A 73 -24.52 11.21 18.57
C GLU A 73 -25.12 12.48 19.17
N ALA A 74 -25.42 12.47 20.48
CA ALA A 74 -25.96 13.63 21.19
C ALA A 74 -24.93 14.77 21.36
N LYS A 75 -23.63 14.46 21.30
CA LYS A 75 -22.54 15.45 21.36
C LYS A 75 -22.28 16.12 20.01
N LEU A 76 -22.68 15.50 18.90
CA LEU A 76 -22.46 16.04 17.56
C LEU A 76 -23.32 17.28 17.30
N THR A 77 -22.79 18.19 16.50
CA THR A 77 -23.51 19.40 16.09
C THR A 77 -24.68 19.03 15.19
N VAL A 78 -25.89 19.43 15.58
CA VAL A 78 -27.12 19.20 14.82
C VAL A 78 -27.04 19.88 13.46
N GLN A 79 -27.36 19.14 12.39
CA GLN A 79 -27.21 19.61 11.02
C GLN A 79 -28.52 20.10 10.42
N THR A 80 -28.51 21.32 9.88
CA THR A 80 -29.60 21.87 9.07
C THR A 80 -29.32 21.67 7.57
N LYS A 81 -30.28 22.00 6.70
CA LYS A 81 -30.06 21.95 5.24
C LYS A 81 -28.92 22.88 4.80
N ALA A 82 -28.76 24.03 5.47
CA ALA A 82 -27.70 25.00 5.17
C ALA A 82 -26.32 24.50 5.63
N THR A 83 -26.21 23.98 6.85
CA THR A 83 -24.92 23.52 7.40
C THR A 83 -24.40 22.26 6.73
N LYS A 84 -25.29 21.38 6.22
CA LYS A 84 -24.90 20.19 5.46
C LYS A 84 -24.02 20.51 4.25
N GLY A 85 -24.29 21.61 3.56
CA GLY A 85 -23.50 22.05 2.40
C GLY A 85 -22.09 22.54 2.75
N LYS A 86 -21.83 22.82 4.03
CA LYS A 86 -20.53 23.29 4.54
C LYS A 86 -19.61 22.15 5.00
N ASN A 87 -20.07 20.90 4.96
CA ASN A 87 -19.31 19.71 5.35
C ASN A 87 -18.74 19.01 4.11
N ARG A 88 -17.42 18.73 4.12
CA ARG A 88 -16.79 17.92 3.06
C ARG A 88 -17.22 16.45 3.09
N TYR A 89 -17.44 15.92 4.29
CA TYR A 89 -17.86 14.54 4.52
C TYR A 89 -19.11 14.52 5.40
N ARG A 90 -20.08 13.65 5.07
CA ARG A 90 -21.38 13.59 5.75
C ARG A 90 -21.30 13.05 7.18
N ASP A 91 -20.32 12.18 7.40
CA ASP A 91 -20.04 11.45 8.64
C ASP A 91 -19.02 12.15 9.55
N VAL A 92 -18.40 13.24 9.09
CA VAL A 92 -17.42 14.00 9.87
C VAL A 92 -18.05 15.31 10.34
N LEU A 93 -18.63 15.29 11.54
CA LEU A 93 -19.29 16.44 12.16
C LEU A 93 -18.51 16.91 13.40
N PRO A 94 -18.49 18.22 13.69
CA PRO A 94 -17.84 18.73 14.90
C PRO A 94 -18.70 18.44 16.14
N PHE A 95 -18.05 18.24 17.30
CA PHE A 95 -18.76 18.26 18.58
C PHE A 95 -19.28 19.66 18.90
N GLU A 96 -20.52 19.76 19.36
CA GLU A 96 -21.19 21.04 19.64
C GLU A 96 -20.48 21.83 20.75
N GLN A 97 -19.97 21.14 21.77
CA GLN A 97 -19.35 21.79 22.93
C GLN A 97 -18.05 22.52 22.60
N THR A 98 -17.28 22.00 21.63
CA THR A 98 -15.94 22.48 21.29
C THR A 98 -15.86 23.09 19.90
N ARG A 99 -16.96 23.11 19.14
CA ARG A 99 -16.93 23.69 17.79
C ARG A 99 -16.61 25.18 17.83
N VAL A 100 -15.99 25.65 16.77
CA VAL A 100 -15.83 27.08 16.56
C VAL A 100 -17.18 27.66 16.15
N LYS A 101 -17.65 28.67 16.90
CA LYS A 101 -18.89 29.39 16.61
C LYS A 101 -18.54 30.70 15.92
N LEU A 102 -18.98 30.87 14.68
CA LEU A 102 -18.77 32.10 13.93
C LEU A 102 -19.66 33.22 14.50
N GLN A 103 -19.08 34.41 14.60
CA GLN A 103 -19.77 35.63 14.99
C GLN A 103 -20.03 36.47 13.74
N ASP A 104 -21.09 37.29 13.75
CA ASP A 104 -21.41 38.22 12.66
C ASP A 104 -21.63 37.57 11.27
N THR A 105 -22.08 36.31 11.25
CA THR A 105 -22.40 35.53 10.04
C THR A 105 -23.87 35.12 10.00
N THR A 106 -24.36 34.64 8.84
CA THR A 106 -25.76 34.20 8.66
C THR A 106 -26.14 33.01 9.54
N ASP A 107 -25.17 32.13 9.78
CA ASP A 107 -25.23 31.04 10.72
C ASP A 107 -23.88 30.94 11.43
N ASP A 108 -23.87 30.38 12.64
CA ASP A 108 -22.65 30.30 13.47
C ASP A 108 -21.77 29.09 13.12
N TYR A 109 -22.06 28.38 12.01
CA TYR A 109 -21.51 27.06 11.74
C TYR A 109 -20.29 27.08 10.82
N ILE A 110 -19.23 26.45 11.29
CA ILE A 110 -18.12 25.96 10.48
C ILE A 110 -17.72 24.58 11.02
N ASN A 111 -17.29 23.68 10.14
CA ASN A 111 -16.79 22.36 10.56
C ASN A 111 -15.37 22.46 11.11
N ALA A 112 -15.26 22.98 12.33
CA ALA A 112 -14.03 23.18 13.05
C ALA A 112 -14.24 23.03 14.56
N ASN A 113 -13.22 22.55 15.28
CA ASN A 113 -13.21 22.47 16.74
C ASN A 113 -11.96 23.14 17.31
N TYR A 114 -12.12 23.78 18.46
CA TYR A 114 -10.99 24.16 19.30
C TYR A 114 -10.33 22.92 19.86
N ILE A 115 -9.01 22.89 19.76
CA ILE A 115 -8.16 21.81 20.24
C ILE A 115 -7.11 22.39 21.19
N ASP A 116 -6.78 21.63 22.22
CA ASP A 116 -5.81 22.05 23.22
C ASP A 116 -4.44 22.35 22.63
N GLY A 117 -3.69 23.22 23.29
CA GLY A 117 -2.41 23.71 22.77
C GLY A 117 -2.54 24.86 21.79
N GLY A 118 -3.72 25.50 21.68
CA GLY A 118 -3.97 26.66 20.83
C GLY A 118 -4.19 26.30 19.35
N TYR A 119 -4.74 25.11 19.11
CA TYR A 119 -5.03 24.60 17.78
C TYR A 119 -6.52 24.77 17.44
N ILE A 120 -6.81 24.89 16.15
CA ILE A 120 -8.15 24.73 15.59
C ILE A 120 -8.04 23.65 14.51
N ALA A 121 -8.75 22.53 14.68
CA ALA A 121 -8.80 21.47 13.68
C ALA A 121 -10.09 21.61 12.86
N CYS A 122 -9.96 21.72 11.53
CA CYS A 122 -11.10 21.87 10.63
C CYS A 122 -10.95 21.00 9.37
N CYS A 123 -12.07 20.73 8.68
CA CYS A 123 -12.00 20.13 7.35
C CYS A 123 -11.42 21.13 6.33
N ALA A 124 -10.87 20.64 5.21
CA ALA A 124 -10.53 21.52 4.09
C ALA A 124 -11.80 22.24 3.63
N PRO A 125 -11.77 23.59 3.56
CA PRO A 125 -12.96 24.36 3.23
C PRO A 125 -13.49 23.94 1.86
N VAL A 126 -14.77 23.62 1.79
CA VAL A 126 -15.51 23.43 0.53
C VAL A 126 -15.92 24.80 0.00
N PRO A 127 -16.29 24.95 -1.30
CA PRO A 127 -16.64 26.25 -1.87
C PRO A 127 -17.67 27.04 -1.05
N ALA A 128 -18.68 26.36 -0.49
CA ALA A 128 -19.71 26.96 0.35
C ALA A 128 -19.21 27.45 1.73
N ALA A 129 -18.00 27.09 2.15
CA ALA A 129 -17.42 27.37 3.46
C ALA A 129 -16.08 28.14 3.39
N ILE A 130 -15.60 28.53 2.20
CA ILE A 130 -14.35 29.29 2.04
C ILE A 130 -14.43 30.65 2.74
N GLN A 131 -15.56 31.34 2.59
CA GLN A 131 -15.81 32.61 3.27
C GLN A 131 -15.76 32.43 4.81
N ASP A 132 -16.47 31.42 5.30
CA ASP A 132 -16.52 31.06 6.71
C ASP A 132 -15.13 30.71 7.27
N PHE A 133 -14.29 30.04 6.47
CA PHE A 133 -12.92 29.71 6.83
C PHE A 133 -12.06 30.95 7.07
N TRP A 134 -12.07 31.93 6.17
CA TRP A 134 -11.33 33.18 6.38
C TRP A 134 -11.90 34.03 7.49
N HIS A 135 -13.21 34.01 7.66
CA HIS A 135 -13.86 34.64 8.81
C HIS A 135 -13.37 34.03 10.13
N MET A 136 -13.34 32.69 10.23
CA MET A 136 -12.80 31.96 11.38
C MET A 136 -11.34 32.33 11.64
N VAL A 137 -10.49 32.31 10.60
CA VAL A 137 -9.07 32.64 10.67
C VAL A 137 -8.86 34.04 11.25
N TRP A 138 -9.66 35.01 10.81
CA TRP A 138 -9.62 36.37 11.35
C TRP A 138 -10.11 36.46 12.79
N GLN A 139 -11.32 35.92 13.06
CA GLN A 139 -11.99 35.96 14.36
C GLN A 139 -11.15 35.32 15.46
N CYS A 140 -10.48 34.21 15.16
CA CYS A 140 -9.78 33.41 16.17
C CYS A 140 -8.31 33.82 16.39
N ASP A 141 -7.86 34.95 15.83
CA ASP A 141 -6.46 35.40 15.87
C ASP A 141 -5.48 34.32 15.38
N VAL A 142 -5.80 33.72 14.23
CA VAL A 142 -4.96 32.70 13.60
C VAL A 142 -3.83 33.38 12.84
N HIS A 143 -2.61 32.91 13.08
CA HIS A 143 -1.41 33.41 12.39
C HIS A 143 -0.69 32.35 11.56
N VAL A 144 -0.99 31.08 11.81
CA VAL A 144 -0.41 29.95 11.06
C VAL A 144 -1.54 29.03 10.59
N VAL A 145 -1.51 28.66 9.31
CA VAL A 145 -2.40 27.66 8.73
C VAL A 145 -1.56 26.48 8.27
N LEU A 146 -1.82 25.29 8.79
CA LEU A 146 -1.14 24.07 8.40
C LEU A 146 -2.06 23.20 7.54
N MET A 147 -1.66 22.99 6.29
CA MET A 147 -2.36 22.18 5.29
C MET A 147 -1.60 20.86 5.09
N LEU A 148 -2.22 19.74 5.46
CA LEU A 148 -1.59 18.41 5.45
C LEU A 148 -2.08 17.54 4.28
N THR A 149 -2.49 18.16 3.17
CA THR A 149 -3.03 17.45 2.00
C THR A 149 -2.69 18.23 0.72
N ASN A 150 -2.57 17.52 -0.39
CA ASN A 150 -2.62 18.15 -1.71
C ASN A 150 -4.08 18.42 -2.11
N PHE A 151 -4.30 19.28 -3.10
CA PHE A 151 -5.65 19.55 -3.59
C PHE A 151 -6.29 18.30 -4.19
N VAL A 152 -5.51 17.52 -4.93
CA VAL A 152 -5.91 16.26 -5.55
C VAL A 152 -4.92 15.18 -5.15
N GLU A 153 -5.43 14.03 -4.70
CA GLU A 153 -4.63 12.87 -4.37
C GLU A 153 -5.31 11.61 -4.94
N ARG A 154 -4.56 10.77 -5.67
CA ARG A 154 -5.10 9.59 -6.38
C ARG A 154 -6.39 9.91 -7.16
N GLU A 155 -6.36 11.01 -7.91
CA GLU A 155 -7.47 11.49 -8.76
C GLU A 155 -8.73 11.93 -7.98
N ARG A 156 -8.67 12.02 -6.64
CA ARG A 156 -9.77 12.52 -5.81
C ARG A 156 -9.47 13.91 -5.25
N LEU A 157 -10.44 14.82 -5.32
CA LEU A 157 -10.37 16.15 -4.72
C LEU A 157 -10.40 16.05 -3.17
N LYS A 158 -9.33 16.53 -2.52
CA LYS A 158 -9.17 16.50 -1.06
C LYS A 158 -9.30 17.89 -0.42
N ALA A 159 -8.94 18.94 -1.14
CA ALA A 159 -9.08 20.32 -0.72
C ALA A 159 -9.37 21.21 -1.92
N ASP A 160 -10.21 22.23 -1.73
CA ASP A 160 -10.42 23.29 -2.71
C ASP A 160 -9.39 24.40 -2.49
N LEU A 161 -9.11 25.15 -3.56
CA LEU A 161 -8.29 26.35 -3.46
C LEU A 161 -9.10 27.45 -2.77
N TYR A 162 -8.60 27.94 -1.65
CA TYR A 162 -9.30 28.94 -0.82
C TYR A 162 -8.65 30.32 -0.88
N TRP A 163 -7.83 30.61 -1.88
CA TRP A 163 -7.25 31.94 -2.12
C TRP A 163 -7.06 32.16 -3.62
N GLU A 164 -6.71 33.37 -4.01
CA GLU A 164 -6.41 33.73 -5.41
C GLU A 164 -4.91 33.59 -5.69
N PRO A 165 -4.49 32.62 -6.52
CA PRO A 165 -3.07 32.32 -6.74
C PRO A 165 -2.34 33.39 -7.56
N SER A 166 -3.05 34.27 -8.29
CA SER A 166 -2.42 35.40 -8.99
C SER A 166 -1.88 36.50 -8.07
N GLY A 167 -2.16 36.44 -6.76
CA GLY A 167 -1.76 37.47 -5.80
C GLY A 167 -2.72 38.67 -5.76
N GLN A 168 -3.83 38.62 -6.50
CA GLN A 168 -4.90 39.60 -6.38
C GLN A 168 -5.59 39.46 -5.02
N ALA A 169 -5.90 40.61 -4.39
CA ALA A 169 -6.66 40.63 -3.15
C ALA A 169 -8.12 40.27 -3.42
N VAL A 170 -8.65 39.32 -2.65
CA VAL A 170 -10.05 38.87 -2.72
C VAL A 170 -10.75 39.18 -1.40
N ASP A 171 -11.95 39.74 -1.48
CA ASP A 171 -12.79 40.02 -0.32
C ASP A 171 -13.72 38.84 -0.01
N PHE A 172 -13.49 38.19 1.12
CA PHE A 172 -14.34 37.13 1.66
C PHE A 172 -15.25 37.72 2.74
N ALA A 173 -16.28 38.47 2.31
CA ALA A 173 -17.26 39.13 3.18
C ALA A 173 -16.63 40.03 4.27
N GLY A 174 -15.82 40.99 3.84
CA GLY A 174 -15.13 41.96 4.70
C GLY A 174 -13.74 41.51 5.14
N VAL A 175 -13.36 40.25 4.94
CA VAL A 175 -12.01 39.74 5.16
C VAL A 175 -11.27 39.71 3.83
N ASN A 176 -10.42 40.71 3.60
CA ASN A 176 -9.60 40.79 2.39
C ASN A 176 -8.35 39.92 2.56
N VAL A 177 -8.10 39.03 1.62
CA VAL A 177 -6.98 38.09 1.62
C VAL A 177 -6.17 38.27 0.34
N GLN A 178 -4.87 38.44 0.49
CA GLN A 178 -3.94 38.60 -0.62
C GLN A 178 -2.73 37.68 -0.42
N LEU A 179 -2.42 36.85 -1.42
CA LEU A 179 -1.16 36.12 -1.46
C LEU A 179 -0.02 37.09 -1.75
N LEU A 180 0.96 37.18 -0.84
CA LEU A 180 2.14 38.02 -0.99
C LEU A 180 3.30 37.27 -1.62
N GLU A 181 3.55 36.04 -1.15
CA GLU A 181 4.68 35.24 -1.56
C GLU A 181 4.39 33.75 -1.38
N GLU A 182 4.94 32.94 -2.27
CA GLU A 182 5.04 31.49 -2.17
C GLU A 182 6.52 31.11 -2.18
N GLU A 183 7.05 30.72 -1.03
CA GLU A 183 8.40 30.19 -0.87
C GLU A 183 8.35 28.68 -1.12
N GLN A 184 8.86 28.25 -2.27
CA GLN A 184 9.18 26.84 -2.47
C GLN A 184 10.51 26.56 -1.76
N HIS A 185 10.45 26.02 -0.54
CA HIS A 185 11.64 25.42 0.05
C HIS A 185 12.20 24.36 -0.89
N PRO A 186 13.53 24.11 -0.89
CA PRO A 186 14.12 23.10 -1.76
C PRO A 186 13.37 21.77 -1.60
N ALA A 187 13.17 21.08 -2.72
CA ALA A 187 12.43 19.81 -2.83
C ALA A 187 12.83 18.74 -1.79
N SER A 188 13.97 18.93 -1.11
CA SER A 188 14.47 18.11 0.00
C SER A 188 13.61 18.12 1.27
N LEU A 189 12.80 19.15 1.52
CA LEU A 189 11.99 19.26 2.76
C LEU A 189 10.50 18.92 2.58
N GLY A 190 9.98 18.88 1.35
CA GLY A 190 8.62 18.38 1.07
C GLY A 190 7.44 19.23 1.56
N PHE A 191 7.64 20.52 1.89
CA PHE A 191 6.56 21.46 2.21
C PHE A 191 6.73 22.83 1.54
N ILE A 192 5.61 23.51 1.29
CA ILE A 192 5.50 24.84 0.68
C ILE A 192 5.09 25.85 1.77
N VAL A 193 5.67 27.05 1.76
CA VAL A 193 5.26 28.13 2.67
C VAL A 193 4.68 29.28 1.87
N ARG A 194 3.50 29.75 2.26
CA ARG A 194 2.85 30.93 1.66
C ARG A 194 2.63 32.01 2.69
N ARG A 195 2.77 33.26 2.29
CA ARG A 195 2.48 34.43 3.13
C ARG A 195 1.26 35.15 2.60
N PHE A 196 0.25 35.31 3.46
CA PHE A 196 -0.98 36.01 3.14
C PHE A 196 -1.06 37.31 3.94
N LYS A 197 -1.39 38.41 3.27
CA LYS A 197 -1.88 39.61 3.93
C LYS A 197 -3.38 39.45 4.10
N VAL A 198 -3.84 39.52 5.34
CA VAL A 198 -5.26 39.46 5.68
C VAL A 198 -5.66 40.74 6.39
N SER A 199 -6.73 41.39 5.94
CA SER A 199 -7.21 42.64 6.52
C SER A 199 -8.73 42.67 6.65
N LYS A 200 -9.23 43.16 7.80
CA LYS A 200 -10.65 43.46 8.05
C LYS A 200 -10.74 44.88 8.58
N GLY A 201 -11.38 45.77 7.83
CA GLY A 201 -11.38 47.20 8.10
C GLY A 201 -9.96 47.80 8.04
N VAL A 202 -9.55 48.52 9.08
CA VAL A 202 -8.20 49.13 9.18
C VAL A 202 -7.13 48.17 9.73
N LYS A 203 -7.52 47.04 10.30
CA LYS A 203 -6.56 46.09 10.89
C LYS A 203 -6.03 45.16 9.81
N THR A 204 -4.73 44.90 9.84
CA THR A 204 -4.03 44.00 8.92
C THR A 204 -3.16 43.02 9.71
N ARG A 205 -3.05 41.78 9.23
CA ARG A 205 -2.21 40.72 9.78
C ARG A 205 -1.54 39.94 8.65
N VAL A 206 -0.39 39.37 8.94
CA VAL A 206 0.26 38.41 8.03
C VAL A 206 0.03 37.01 8.57
N ILE A 207 -0.44 36.13 7.69
CA ILE A 207 -0.71 34.72 8.00
C ILE A 207 0.23 33.87 7.17
N LYS A 208 0.94 32.96 7.83
CA LYS A 208 1.84 32.00 7.18
C LYS A 208 1.09 30.68 7.01
N GLN A 209 0.92 30.22 5.77
CA GLN A 209 0.41 28.89 5.49
C GLN A 209 1.59 27.96 5.21
N ILE A 210 1.59 26.77 5.80
CA ILE A 210 2.56 25.71 5.52
C ILE A 210 1.76 24.53 4.94
N GLN A 211 2.12 24.09 3.74
CA GLN A 211 1.50 22.95 3.08
C GLN A 211 2.48 21.80 2.94
N LEU A 212 2.19 20.66 3.56
CA LEU A 212 2.95 19.44 3.36
C LEU A 212 2.44 18.69 2.12
N THR A 213 3.30 18.56 1.10
CA THR A 213 2.92 17.98 -0.20
C THR A 213 3.28 16.51 -0.35
N ILE A 214 4.10 15.98 0.55
CA ILE A 214 4.63 14.61 0.46
C ILE A 214 3.87 13.58 1.32
N TRP A 215 2.81 13.97 2.04
CA TRP A 215 2.00 13.01 2.82
C TRP A 215 1.10 12.21 1.86
N PRO A 216 1.30 10.88 1.71
CA PRO A 216 0.52 10.08 0.77
C PRO A 216 -0.95 9.93 1.19
N ASP A 217 -1.82 9.70 0.20
CA ASP A 217 -3.29 9.61 0.42
C ASP A 217 -3.70 8.45 1.32
N HIS A 218 -3.16 7.27 1.05
CA HIS A 218 -3.26 6.09 1.93
C HIS A 218 -1.87 5.77 2.47
N GLY A 219 -1.75 5.77 3.80
CA GLY A 219 -0.53 5.45 4.50
C GLY A 219 -0.06 6.56 5.45
N VAL A 220 1.08 6.32 6.07
CA VAL A 220 1.76 7.29 6.92
C VAL A 220 2.94 7.91 6.17
N LEU A 221 3.42 9.06 6.63
CA LEU A 221 4.70 9.58 6.18
C LEU A 221 5.79 8.53 6.43
N ARG A 222 6.45 8.08 5.35
CA ARG A 222 7.50 7.07 5.43
C ARG A 222 8.81 7.63 6.01
N ASP A 223 9.04 8.92 5.82
CA ASP A 223 10.17 9.63 6.39
C ASP A 223 9.69 10.68 7.40
N PHE A 224 9.86 10.37 8.69
CA PHE A 224 9.51 11.26 9.79
C PHE A 224 10.49 12.44 9.92
N ARG A 225 11.63 12.44 9.21
CA ARG A 225 12.59 13.57 9.23
C ARG A 225 11.99 14.86 8.70
N VAL A 226 10.88 14.79 7.96
CA VAL A 226 10.17 15.96 7.43
C VAL A 226 9.22 16.60 8.46
N ILE A 227 8.72 15.81 9.42
CA ILE A 227 7.84 16.33 10.47
C ILE A 227 8.57 17.32 11.39
N ALA A 228 9.83 17.05 11.71
CA ALA A 228 10.60 17.89 12.62
C ALA A 228 10.83 19.33 12.09
N PRO A 229 11.36 19.54 10.87
CA PRO A 229 11.48 20.88 10.28
C PRO A 229 10.13 21.61 10.16
N MET A 230 9.04 20.88 9.86
CA MET A 230 7.72 21.46 9.76
C MET A 230 7.18 21.91 11.13
N LEU A 231 7.36 21.11 12.17
CA LEU A 231 7.02 21.48 13.55
C LEU A 231 7.81 22.70 14.02
N ASP A 232 9.12 22.72 13.74
CA ASP A 232 9.97 23.86 14.06
C ASP A 232 9.50 25.12 13.32
N ALA A 233 9.13 25.03 12.04
CA ALA A 233 8.57 26.15 11.29
C ALA A 233 7.23 26.65 11.87
N VAL A 234 6.28 25.75 12.13
CA VAL A 234 4.97 26.08 12.72
C VAL A 234 5.14 26.77 14.09
N ASN A 235 5.95 26.19 14.97
CA ASN A 235 6.14 26.71 16.32
C ASN A 235 6.95 28.02 16.32
N SER A 236 7.93 28.16 15.42
CA SER A 236 8.69 29.40 15.23
C SER A 236 7.77 30.53 14.79
N TYR A 237 6.97 30.33 13.74
CA TYR A 237 6.04 31.33 13.21
C TYR A 237 4.96 31.69 14.21
N ARG A 238 4.42 30.70 14.94
CA ARG A 238 3.46 30.96 16.02
C ARG A 238 4.08 31.84 17.11
N SER A 239 5.29 31.51 17.57
CA SER A 239 5.96 32.25 18.65
C SER A 239 6.38 33.66 18.22
N GLU A 240 6.81 33.81 16.98
CA GLU A 240 7.07 35.12 16.35
C GLU A 240 5.80 35.97 16.32
N ALA A 241 4.68 35.40 15.84
CA ALA A 241 3.40 36.10 15.79
C ALA A 241 2.89 36.49 17.17
N SER A 242 2.96 35.58 18.16
CA SER A 242 2.54 35.86 19.53
C SER A 242 3.31 37.03 20.13
N ARG A 243 4.63 37.10 19.90
CA ARG A 243 5.48 38.21 20.37
C ARG A 243 5.19 39.51 19.63
N ALA A 244 5.13 39.45 18.30
CA ALA A 244 4.94 40.64 17.47
C ALA A 244 3.58 41.31 17.71
N HIS A 245 2.54 40.51 17.90
CA HIS A 245 1.17 41.00 18.04
C HIS A 245 0.67 41.06 19.49
N LYS A 246 1.46 40.58 20.47
CA LYS A 246 1.09 40.49 21.90
C LYS A 246 -0.24 39.74 22.12
N VAL A 247 -0.45 38.68 21.35
CA VAL A 247 -1.63 37.80 21.44
C VAL A 247 -1.18 36.35 21.60
N GLU A 248 -2.07 35.49 22.07
CA GLU A 248 -1.84 34.05 22.01
C GLU A 248 -2.19 33.55 20.60
N ALA A 249 -1.20 33.54 19.70
CA ALA A 249 -1.42 33.16 18.32
C ALA A 249 -1.89 31.70 18.20
N ARG A 250 -2.98 31.50 17.46
CA ARG A 250 -3.54 30.16 17.18
C ARG A 250 -3.05 29.61 15.85
N VAL A 251 -3.08 28.28 15.75
CA VAL A 251 -2.73 27.52 14.55
C VAL A 251 -3.96 26.77 14.06
N VAL A 252 -4.37 27.03 12.82
CA VAL A 252 -5.38 26.19 12.15
C VAL A 252 -4.66 25.01 11.51
N VAL A 253 -5.20 23.80 11.68
CA VAL A 253 -4.68 22.58 11.07
C VAL A 253 -5.79 21.89 10.30
N HIS A 254 -5.60 21.71 9.01
CA HIS A 254 -6.53 20.96 8.17
C HIS A 254 -5.82 19.94 7.28
N CYS A 255 -6.48 18.81 7.06
CA CYS A 255 -6.18 17.91 5.95
C CYS A 255 -7.38 17.94 5.01
N SER A 256 -7.91 16.79 4.59
CA SER A 256 -9.20 16.75 3.88
C SER A 256 -10.38 16.78 4.88
N ALA A 257 -10.54 15.74 5.70
CA ALA A 257 -11.60 15.68 6.72
C ALA A 257 -11.29 16.49 8.00
N GLY A 258 -10.00 16.81 8.21
CA GLY A 258 -9.55 17.52 9.42
C GLY A 258 -9.47 16.65 10.66
N ILE A 259 -9.27 15.34 10.52
CA ILE A 259 -9.28 14.39 11.64
C ILE A 259 -8.05 13.45 11.64
N GLY A 260 -7.72 12.82 10.51
CA GLY A 260 -6.62 11.86 10.41
C GLY A 260 -5.24 12.50 10.57
N ARG A 261 -4.70 13.05 9.48
CA ARG A 261 -3.37 13.71 9.47
C ARG A 261 -3.30 14.90 10.44
N SER A 262 -4.39 15.67 10.53
CA SER A 262 -4.52 16.77 11.51
C SER A 262 -4.34 16.27 12.94
N GLY A 263 -5.04 15.19 13.31
CA GLY A 263 -4.91 14.58 14.63
C GLY A 263 -3.52 14.03 14.91
N THR A 264 -2.91 13.36 13.92
CA THR A 264 -1.53 12.85 14.06
C THR A 264 -0.53 13.97 14.29
N PHE A 265 -0.59 15.06 13.51
CA PHE A 265 0.31 16.19 13.67
C PHE A 265 0.15 16.86 15.04
N ILE A 266 -1.09 17.17 15.44
CA ILE A 266 -1.37 17.84 16.71
C ILE A 266 -0.94 16.96 17.89
N ALA A 267 -1.18 15.64 17.83
CA ALA A 267 -0.76 14.71 18.87
C ALA A 267 0.77 14.73 19.05
N ILE A 268 1.53 14.65 17.96
CA ILE A 268 3.00 14.70 17.99
C ILE A 268 3.49 16.01 18.61
N ASP A 269 2.94 17.15 18.19
CA ASP A 269 3.35 18.45 18.71
C ASP A 269 3.06 18.61 20.21
N ILE A 270 1.86 18.23 20.66
CA ILE A 270 1.47 18.27 22.08
C ILE A 270 2.42 17.41 22.91
N MET A 271 2.71 16.18 22.45
CA MET A 271 3.62 15.28 23.15
C MET A 271 5.03 15.86 23.24
N LEU A 272 5.56 16.42 22.14
CA LEU A 272 6.90 17.03 22.15
C LEU A 272 6.98 18.24 23.08
N LYS A 273 5.92 19.05 23.15
CA LYS A 273 5.84 20.18 24.09
C LYS A 273 5.78 19.71 25.55
N GLN A 274 5.00 18.68 25.84
CA GLN A 274 4.95 18.07 27.18
C GLN A 274 6.32 17.50 27.58
N LEU A 275 6.98 16.77 26.68
CA LEU A 275 8.33 16.26 26.89
C LEU A 275 9.34 17.38 27.16
N HIS A 276 9.30 18.44 26.37
CA HIS A 276 10.17 19.60 26.57
C HIS A 276 9.93 20.28 27.93
N GLN A 277 8.67 20.44 28.34
CA GLN A 277 8.32 21.00 29.64
C GLN A 277 8.85 20.15 30.80
N VAL A 278 8.70 18.82 30.72
CA VAL A 278 9.24 17.92 31.75
C VAL A 278 10.77 17.98 31.81
N LEU A 279 11.44 17.99 30.65
CA LEU A 279 12.91 18.06 30.59
C LEU A 279 13.47 19.40 31.10
N THR A 280 12.72 20.49 30.99
CA THR A 280 13.16 21.84 31.40
C THR A 280 12.75 22.22 32.83
N SER A 281 11.77 21.54 33.42
CA SER A 281 11.30 21.77 34.80
C SER A 281 11.88 20.80 35.84
N ALA A 282 12.84 19.95 35.45
CA ALA A 282 13.46 18.94 36.30
C ALA A 282 14.13 19.56 37.53
N SER A 283 13.46 19.46 38.68
CA SER A 283 13.95 19.96 39.97
C SER A 283 13.23 19.34 41.18
N GLU A 284 12.26 18.44 40.97
CA GLU A 284 11.35 17.98 42.02
C GLU A 284 11.47 16.46 42.25
N GLY A 285 12.64 15.97 42.66
CA GLY A 285 12.81 14.57 43.12
C GLY A 285 12.60 13.48 42.05
N ALA A 286 13.36 12.39 42.16
CA ALA A 286 13.43 11.36 41.12
C ALA A 286 12.08 10.69 40.77
N GLU A 287 11.16 10.58 41.74
CA GLU A 287 9.88 9.89 41.57
C GLU A 287 8.81 10.75 40.89
N ALA A 288 8.67 12.02 41.28
CA ALA A 288 7.71 12.92 40.64
C ALA A 288 8.12 13.28 39.21
N ASP A 289 9.43 13.39 38.97
CA ASP A 289 10.01 13.57 37.64
C ASP A 289 9.72 12.35 36.73
N ALA A 290 9.88 11.11 37.24
CA ALA A 290 9.50 9.91 36.50
C ALA A 290 7.99 9.88 36.15
N GLN A 291 7.12 10.25 37.09
CA GLN A 291 5.68 10.28 36.85
C GLN A 291 5.29 11.32 35.80
N LYS A 292 5.87 12.53 35.84
CA LYS A 292 5.65 13.58 34.82
C LYS A 292 6.11 13.11 33.43
N MET A 293 7.27 12.44 33.36
CA MET A 293 7.80 11.89 32.11
C MET A 293 6.89 10.80 31.54
N GLN A 294 6.40 9.89 32.38
CA GLN A 294 5.48 8.84 31.96
C GLN A 294 4.18 9.42 31.40
N GLN A 295 3.65 10.48 32.02
CA GLN A 295 2.45 11.17 31.53
C GLN A 295 2.68 11.87 30.18
N ALA A 296 3.87 12.45 29.96
CA ALA A 296 4.22 13.11 28.70
C ALA A 296 4.41 12.10 27.53
N LEU A 297 4.68 10.83 27.84
CA LEU A 297 4.84 9.74 26.88
C LEU A 297 3.55 8.94 26.63
N ASP A 298 2.42 9.32 27.23
CA ASP A 298 1.15 8.60 27.15
C ASP A 298 0.35 8.97 25.88
N ILE A 299 0.65 8.28 24.77
CA ILE A 299 -0.02 8.49 23.46
C ILE A 299 -1.56 8.34 23.56
N PRO A 300 -2.11 7.25 24.13
CA PRO A 300 -3.57 7.09 24.28
C PRO A 300 -4.23 8.24 24.99
N ARG A 301 -3.64 8.74 26.07
CA ARG A 301 -4.21 9.87 26.81
C ARG A 301 -4.29 11.12 25.95
N VAL A 302 -3.26 11.41 25.15
CA VAL A 302 -3.26 12.54 24.22
C VAL A 302 -4.32 12.33 23.13
N VAL A 303 -4.36 11.16 22.49
CA VAL A 303 -5.32 10.87 21.41
C VAL A 303 -6.77 10.85 21.93
N HIS A 304 -7.02 10.28 23.10
CA HIS A 304 -8.32 10.33 23.80
C HIS A 304 -8.79 11.77 24.00
N ARG A 305 -7.88 12.62 24.50
CA ARG A 305 -8.16 14.05 24.72
C ARG A 305 -8.44 14.79 23.41
N LEU A 306 -7.71 14.49 22.34
CA LEU A 306 -8.01 15.07 21.02
C LEU A 306 -9.37 14.60 20.49
N ARG A 307 -9.68 13.32 20.66
CA ARG A 307 -10.94 12.71 20.22
C ARG A 307 -12.14 13.22 21.00
N SER A 308 -11.98 13.58 22.27
CA SER A 308 -13.06 14.20 23.04
C SER A 308 -13.32 15.66 22.65
N GLN A 309 -12.36 16.31 21.97
CA GLN A 309 -12.51 17.67 21.44
C GLN A 309 -12.98 17.69 19.99
N ARG A 310 -12.57 16.73 19.16
CA ARG A 310 -13.06 16.57 17.78
C ARG A 310 -13.17 15.08 17.43
N PRO A 311 -14.32 14.63 16.91
CA PRO A 311 -14.50 13.22 16.57
C PRO A 311 -13.49 12.71 15.54
N GLY A 312 -13.09 11.44 15.66
CA GLY A 312 -12.25 10.77 14.67
C GLY A 312 -10.79 11.25 14.57
N MET A 313 -10.33 12.11 15.50
CA MET A 313 -8.94 12.55 15.54
C MET A 313 -7.99 11.35 15.61
N VAL A 314 -7.02 11.29 14.69
CA VAL A 314 -6.26 10.06 14.37
C VAL A 314 -7.21 8.98 13.84
N GLN A 315 -7.46 9.00 12.53
CA GLN A 315 -8.66 8.40 11.91
C GLN A 315 -8.58 6.89 11.63
N THR A 316 -7.39 6.34 11.44
CA THR A 316 -7.26 4.93 11.07
C THR A 316 -6.34 4.23 12.06
N PRO A 317 -6.69 3.01 12.51
CA PRO A 317 -5.75 2.16 13.23
C PRO A 317 -4.58 1.74 12.34
N LEU A 318 -4.67 1.98 11.03
CA LEU A 318 -3.69 1.57 10.03
C LEU A 318 -2.25 1.81 10.50
N PRO A 319 -1.48 0.73 10.73
CA PRO A 319 -0.21 0.67 10.06
C PRO A 319 -0.54 0.62 8.56
N CYS A 320 -0.31 1.74 7.86
CA CYS A 320 -0.10 1.79 6.40
C CYS A 320 -0.72 0.63 5.55
N SER A 321 -2.02 0.66 5.14
CA SER A 321 -2.57 0.13 3.85
C SER A 321 -4.11 -0.13 3.78
N GLN A 322 -4.76 0.54 2.81
CA GLN A 322 -5.87 0.17 1.86
C GLN A 322 -7.32 -0.27 2.21
N GLU A 323 -8.25 0.11 1.29
CA GLU A 323 -9.57 -0.50 0.99
C GLU A 323 -10.02 -0.24 -0.49
N THR A 324 -10.93 -1.08 -1.05
CA THR A 324 -11.25 -1.37 -2.49
C THR A 324 -12.72 -1.07 -2.96
N VAL A 325 -13.00 -1.20 -4.28
CA VAL A 325 -14.26 -0.92 -5.08
C VAL A 325 -14.66 -2.21 -5.88
N PRO A 326 -15.93 -2.47 -6.30
CA PRO A 326 -16.30 -3.72 -7.01
C PRO A 326 -16.11 -3.65 -8.55
N SER A 327 -15.75 -4.78 -9.19
CA SER A 327 -15.40 -4.92 -10.62
C SER A 327 -16.09 -6.14 -11.30
N PRO A 328 -16.19 -6.15 -12.65
CA PRO A 328 -16.58 -7.34 -13.42
C PRO A 328 -15.50 -8.42 -13.26
N GLN A 329 -15.83 -9.52 -12.60
CA GLN A 329 -14.83 -10.52 -12.18
C GLN A 329 -14.17 -11.24 -13.37
N GLY A 330 -14.83 -11.32 -14.53
CA GLY A 330 -14.29 -11.93 -15.75
C GLY A 330 -13.25 -11.09 -16.50
N GLU A 331 -13.28 -9.76 -16.41
CA GLU A 331 -12.29 -8.88 -17.06
C GLU A 331 -10.98 -8.80 -16.25
N TYR A 332 -11.03 -9.14 -14.95
CA TYR A 332 -9.89 -9.01 -14.05
C TYR A 332 -8.82 -10.06 -14.32
N PHE A 333 -9.18 -11.34 -14.49
CA PHE A 333 -8.20 -12.43 -14.65
C PHE A 333 -7.33 -12.34 -15.90
N PRO A 334 -7.86 -11.95 -17.07
CA PRO A 334 -7.04 -11.76 -18.27
C PRO A 334 -6.09 -10.56 -18.18
N PHE A 335 -6.52 -9.48 -17.51
CA PHE A 335 -5.65 -8.34 -17.18
C PHE A 335 -4.52 -8.79 -16.26
N VAL A 336 -4.87 -9.55 -15.22
CA VAL A 336 -3.92 -10.13 -14.25
C VAL A 336 -2.93 -11.05 -14.96
N ALA A 337 -3.37 -11.91 -15.88
CA ALA A 337 -2.49 -12.81 -16.63
C ALA A 337 -1.43 -12.02 -17.43
N SER A 338 -1.85 -10.97 -18.13
CA SER A 338 -0.95 -10.13 -18.93
C SER A 338 0.05 -9.36 -18.05
N ALA A 339 -0.43 -8.81 -16.92
CA ALA A 339 0.40 -8.15 -15.92
C ALA A 339 1.43 -9.11 -15.28
N CYS A 340 1.01 -10.32 -14.93
CA CYS A 340 1.87 -11.34 -14.35
C CYS A 340 2.88 -11.90 -15.35
N SER A 341 2.51 -12.08 -16.62
CA SER A 341 3.44 -12.45 -17.69
C SER A 341 4.50 -11.36 -17.90
N TYR A 342 4.15 -10.07 -17.79
CA TYR A 342 5.11 -8.97 -17.82
C TYR A 342 6.09 -9.02 -16.63
N GLU A 343 5.58 -9.14 -15.41
CA GLU A 343 6.43 -9.24 -14.21
C GLU A 343 7.32 -10.48 -14.26
N TYR A 344 6.78 -11.61 -14.69
CA TYR A 344 7.51 -12.84 -14.89
C TYR A 344 8.60 -12.68 -15.97
N ALA A 345 8.33 -12.00 -17.08
CA ALA A 345 9.35 -11.73 -18.10
C ALA A 345 10.50 -10.86 -17.55
N CYS A 346 10.20 -9.84 -16.75
CA CYS A 346 11.21 -9.06 -16.06
C CYS A 346 12.02 -9.90 -15.06
N LEU A 347 11.34 -10.78 -14.31
CA LEU A 347 11.96 -11.67 -13.33
C LEU A 347 12.87 -12.71 -14.02
N SER A 348 12.34 -13.37 -15.05
CA SER A 348 13.04 -14.32 -15.91
C SER A 348 14.31 -13.71 -16.49
N ASN A 349 14.24 -12.48 -17.02
CA ASN A 349 15.42 -11.80 -17.55
C ASN A 349 16.48 -11.53 -16.47
N ARG A 350 16.08 -11.20 -15.23
CA ARG A 350 17.02 -11.01 -14.11
C ARG A 350 17.63 -12.32 -13.62
N ILE A 351 16.84 -13.39 -13.51
CA ILE A 351 17.33 -14.74 -13.19
C ILE A 351 18.38 -15.15 -14.22
N ARG A 352 18.04 -14.98 -15.51
CA ARG A 352 18.92 -15.30 -16.63
C ARG A 352 20.24 -14.54 -16.56
N LEU A 353 20.19 -13.21 -16.46
CA LEU A 353 21.40 -12.37 -16.37
C LEU A 353 22.27 -12.80 -15.19
N ARG A 354 21.66 -13.05 -14.03
CA ARG A 354 22.39 -13.47 -12.84
C ARG A 354 23.05 -14.84 -12.97
N ILE A 355 22.35 -15.82 -13.55
CA ILE A 355 22.92 -17.14 -13.83
C ILE A 355 24.09 -17.02 -14.81
N ILE A 356 23.95 -16.21 -15.85
CA ILE A 356 25.03 -15.97 -16.82
C ILE A 356 26.24 -15.33 -16.15
N THR A 357 26.06 -14.26 -15.37
CA THR A 357 27.15 -13.61 -14.64
C THR A 357 27.85 -14.57 -13.66
N ARG A 358 27.09 -15.46 -13.01
CA ARG A 358 27.66 -16.52 -12.15
C ARG A 358 28.45 -17.55 -12.93
N LEU A 359 27.95 -17.99 -14.09
CA LEU A 359 28.64 -18.93 -14.96
C LEU A 359 29.94 -18.32 -15.50
N GLU A 360 29.92 -17.05 -15.94
CA GLU A 360 31.10 -16.31 -16.39
C GLU A 360 32.12 -16.13 -15.25
N ALA A 361 31.67 -15.83 -14.03
CA ALA A 361 32.54 -15.73 -12.85
C ALA A 361 33.16 -17.09 -12.48
N LEU A 362 32.40 -18.18 -12.58
CA LEU A 362 32.91 -19.53 -12.36
C LEU A 362 33.93 -19.92 -13.43
N GLU A 363 33.68 -19.63 -14.71
CA GLU A 363 34.65 -19.85 -15.78
C GLU A 363 35.96 -19.07 -15.55
N GLY A 364 35.90 -17.85 -15.00
CA GLY A 364 37.09 -17.08 -14.62
C GLY A 364 37.83 -17.56 -13.37
N VAL A 365 37.13 -18.21 -12.43
CA VAL A 365 37.74 -18.81 -11.22
C VAL A 365 38.43 -20.14 -11.53
N TRP A 366 37.98 -20.85 -12.58
CA TRP A 366 38.61 -22.10 -13.02
C TRP A 366 39.99 -21.88 -13.65
N ASP A 367 40.46 -20.63 -13.78
CA ASP A 367 41.83 -20.26 -14.18
C ASP A 367 42.80 -20.05 -12.98
N GLU A 368 42.35 -20.15 -11.72
CA GLU A 368 43.22 -20.04 -10.53
C GLU A 368 42.93 -21.15 -9.48
N ASP A 369 43.73 -22.24 -9.51
CA ASP A 369 43.90 -23.22 -8.42
C ASP A 369 44.60 -22.54 -7.21
N THR A 370 44.45 -22.85 -5.91
CA THR A 370 44.14 -24.10 -5.19
C THR A 370 43.84 -23.81 -3.69
N ASP A 371 43.32 -24.85 -3.03
CA ASP A 371 43.55 -25.31 -1.64
C ASP A 371 42.50 -25.09 -0.53
N ALA A 372 42.20 -26.23 0.12
CA ALA A 372 41.10 -26.48 1.02
C ALA A 372 41.58 -26.85 2.43
N SER A 373 40.92 -26.33 3.46
CA SER A 373 40.56 -27.08 4.68
C SER A 373 39.78 -26.23 5.68
N ASN A 374 38.56 -26.65 6.02
CA ASN A 374 38.15 -27.11 7.35
C ASN A 374 36.62 -27.11 7.48
N GLU A 375 36.04 -28.31 7.50
CA GLU A 375 34.65 -28.61 7.80
C GLU A 375 34.38 -28.38 9.29
N THR A 376 33.75 -27.27 9.66
CA THR A 376 32.84 -27.17 10.83
C THR A 376 32.16 -25.79 10.96
N ASP A 377 32.49 -24.82 10.10
CA ASP A 377 31.91 -23.46 10.06
C ASP A 377 31.09 -23.21 8.76
N LEU A 378 30.59 -24.28 8.13
CA LEU A 378 30.05 -24.26 6.76
C LEU A 378 28.73 -23.48 6.62
N ARG A 379 27.92 -23.38 7.67
CA ARG A 379 26.55 -22.83 7.55
C ARG A 379 26.49 -21.32 7.76
N SER A 380 27.29 -20.80 8.68
CA SER A 380 27.53 -19.36 8.89
C SER A 380 28.33 -18.76 7.74
N ARG A 381 29.38 -19.46 7.28
CA ARG A 381 30.17 -19.01 6.13
C ARG A 381 29.41 -19.11 4.81
N GLN A 382 28.51 -20.08 4.62
CA GLN A 382 27.63 -20.08 3.45
C GLN A 382 26.67 -18.89 3.45
N GLU A 383 26.11 -18.53 4.62
CA GLU A 383 25.21 -17.38 4.71
C GLU A 383 25.94 -16.04 4.50
N GLU A 384 27.15 -15.87 5.06
CA GLU A 384 28.00 -14.69 4.80
C GLU A 384 28.51 -14.67 3.36
N GLN A 385 28.95 -15.81 2.81
CA GLN A 385 29.36 -15.89 1.41
C GLN A 385 28.19 -15.61 0.48
N GLU A 386 26.99 -16.17 0.70
CA GLU A 386 25.80 -15.86 -0.10
C GLU A 386 25.42 -14.38 0.00
N GLU A 387 25.50 -13.76 1.18
CA GLU A 387 25.22 -12.33 1.35
C GLU A 387 26.26 -11.44 0.64
N GLU A 388 27.55 -11.78 0.71
CA GLU A 388 28.61 -11.10 -0.04
C GLU A 388 28.51 -11.33 -1.54
N GLU A 389 28.15 -12.54 -1.96
CA GLU A 389 27.90 -12.92 -3.35
C GLU A 389 26.68 -12.20 -3.91
N ILE A 390 25.62 -12.04 -3.12
CA ILE A 390 24.43 -11.26 -3.45
C ILE A 390 24.83 -9.80 -3.57
N ALA A 391 25.62 -9.26 -2.64
CA ALA A 391 26.06 -7.87 -2.67
C ALA A 391 26.92 -7.55 -3.90
N ARG A 392 27.90 -8.39 -4.23
CA ARG A 392 28.73 -8.23 -5.45
C ARG A 392 27.91 -8.30 -6.72
N VAL A 393 27.03 -9.29 -6.84
CA VAL A 393 26.16 -9.42 -8.02
C VAL A 393 25.17 -8.27 -8.11
N GLN A 394 24.70 -7.75 -6.97
CA GLN A 394 23.80 -6.61 -6.95
C GLN A 394 24.49 -5.31 -7.34
N GLU A 395 25.78 -5.16 -7.02
CA GLU A 395 26.63 -4.08 -7.51
C GLU A 395 26.88 -4.18 -9.02
N GLU A 396 27.18 -5.38 -9.55
CA GLU A 396 27.29 -5.64 -10.99
C GLU A 396 25.95 -5.42 -11.72
N LEU A 397 24.81 -5.87 -11.17
CA LEU A 397 23.48 -5.58 -11.72
C LEU A 397 23.16 -4.09 -11.74
N HIS A 398 23.67 -3.33 -10.77
CA HIS A 398 23.48 -1.87 -10.71
C HIS A 398 24.21 -1.17 -11.85
N THR A 399 25.36 -1.69 -12.30
CA THR A 399 26.05 -1.19 -13.50
C THR A 399 25.31 -1.54 -14.79
N GLN A 400 24.53 -2.63 -14.80
CA GLN A 400 23.66 -3.03 -15.91
C GLN A 400 22.27 -2.37 -15.90
N GLU A 401 21.97 -1.50 -14.92
CA GLU A 401 20.66 -0.87 -14.74
C GLU A 401 20.24 -0.02 -15.96
N ALA A 402 21.20 0.49 -16.74
CA ALA A 402 20.95 1.18 -18.00
C ALA A 402 20.37 0.25 -19.09
N ARG A 403 20.82 -1.02 -19.17
CA ARG A 403 20.24 -2.04 -20.06
C ARG A 403 18.87 -2.51 -19.56
N LEU A 404 18.66 -2.53 -18.24
CA LEU A 404 17.37 -2.89 -17.62
C LEU A 404 16.28 -1.82 -17.79
N ARG A 405 16.63 -0.60 -18.21
CA ARG A 405 15.68 0.48 -18.56
C ARG A 405 15.34 0.55 -20.04
N HIS A 406 16.02 -0.24 -20.86
CA HIS A 406 15.68 -0.43 -22.26
C HIS A 406 14.49 -1.39 -22.33
N HIS A 407 13.52 -1.05 -23.16
CA HIS A 407 12.31 -1.81 -23.43
C HIS A 407 12.26 -2.17 -24.91
N ALA A 408 11.43 -3.16 -25.26
CA ALA A 408 11.26 -3.60 -26.64
C ALA A 408 10.92 -2.46 -27.63
N VAL A 409 10.26 -1.39 -27.17
CA VAL A 409 9.93 -0.21 -27.98
C VAL A 409 10.90 0.95 -27.84
N SER A 410 11.94 0.89 -26.99
CA SER A 410 12.79 2.04 -26.68
C SER A 410 13.49 2.62 -27.93
N ASP A 411 13.91 1.76 -28.87
CA ASP A 411 14.53 2.23 -30.12
C ASP A 411 13.52 3.00 -30.98
N LEU A 412 12.29 2.49 -31.10
CA LEU A 412 11.20 3.18 -31.79
C LEU A 412 10.78 4.46 -31.06
N ALA A 413 10.79 4.45 -29.72
CA ALA A 413 10.45 5.61 -28.90
C ALA A 413 11.46 6.74 -29.09
N SER A 414 12.75 6.41 -29.18
CA SER A 414 13.81 7.37 -29.47
C SER A 414 13.65 8.02 -30.85
N TYR A 415 13.19 7.25 -31.85
CA TYR A 415 13.05 7.71 -33.23
C TYR A 415 11.77 8.50 -33.50
N CYS A 416 10.62 8.02 -32.99
CA CYS A 416 9.29 8.56 -33.31
C CYS A 416 8.61 9.32 -32.15
N PHE A 417 9.03 9.12 -30.90
CA PHE A 417 8.28 9.57 -29.71
C PHE A 417 9.13 10.34 -28.70
N SER A 418 10.23 10.96 -29.14
CA SER A 418 11.11 11.79 -28.30
C SER A 418 11.62 11.07 -27.03
N GLY A 419 11.82 9.75 -27.10
CA GLY A 419 12.28 8.93 -25.97
C GLY A 419 11.21 8.60 -24.93
N ASN A 420 9.92 8.79 -25.23
CA ASN A 420 8.82 8.41 -24.34
C ASN A 420 8.33 6.99 -24.63
N ASP A 421 8.95 6.00 -23.98
CA ASP A 421 8.66 4.57 -24.14
C ASP A 421 7.19 4.23 -23.86
N LYS A 422 6.54 4.89 -22.89
CA LYS A 422 5.14 4.63 -22.55
C LYS A 422 4.19 5.08 -23.66
N LEU A 423 4.49 6.21 -24.30
CA LEU A 423 3.70 6.73 -25.40
C LEU A 423 3.88 5.84 -26.65
N ALA A 424 5.13 5.44 -26.93
CA ALA A 424 5.42 4.50 -28.01
C ALA A 424 4.71 3.15 -27.78
N ALA A 425 4.78 2.60 -26.57
CA ALA A 425 4.08 1.37 -26.18
C ALA A 425 2.56 1.50 -26.34
N ALA A 426 1.97 2.61 -25.92
CA ALA A 426 0.54 2.87 -26.09
C ALA A 426 0.14 2.93 -27.57
N CYS A 427 0.95 3.53 -28.45
CA CYS A 427 0.65 3.57 -29.88
C CYS A 427 0.82 2.21 -30.57
N VAL A 428 1.89 1.48 -30.29
CA VAL A 428 2.15 0.17 -30.90
C VAL A 428 1.14 -0.89 -30.41
N SER A 429 0.76 -0.84 -29.14
CA SER A 429 -0.24 -1.76 -28.57
C SER A 429 -1.63 -1.63 -29.20
N VAL A 430 -2.01 -0.46 -29.75
CA VAL A 430 -3.24 -0.31 -30.53
C VAL A 430 -3.20 -1.17 -31.81
N GLY A 431 -2.06 -1.19 -32.51
CA GLY A 431 -1.88 -2.03 -33.70
C GLY A 431 -1.90 -3.53 -33.37
N ILE A 432 -1.20 -3.93 -32.31
CA ILE A 432 -1.20 -5.31 -31.81
C ILE A 432 -2.62 -5.72 -31.39
N CYS A 433 -3.34 -4.83 -30.69
CA CYS A 433 -4.72 -5.05 -30.25
C CYS A 433 -5.68 -5.25 -31.43
N ALA A 434 -5.56 -4.41 -32.47
CA ALA A 434 -6.40 -4.54 -33.66
C ALA A 434 -6.22 -5.90 -34.36
N VAL A 435 -4.96 -6.33 -34.56
CA VAL A 435 -4.67 -7.62 -35.21
C VAL A 435 -5.14 -8.78 -34.35
N SER A 436 -4.71 -8.85 -33.09
CA SER A 436 -5.04 -9.97 -32.20
C SER A 436 -6.52 -10.06 -31.88
N SER A 437 -7.21 -8.93 -31.70
CA SER A 437 -8.67 -8.94 -31.49
C SER A 437 -9.42 -9.42 -32.72
N THR A 438 -8.99 -9.01 -33.92
CA THR A 438 -9.60 -9.49 -35.17
C THR A 438 -9.42 -11.00 -35.30
N THR A 439 -8.21 -11.52 -35.03
CA THR A 439 -7.96 -12.97 -35.05
C THR A 439 -8.82 -13.71 -34.03
N PHE A 440 -8.90 -13.23 -32.79
CA PHE A 440 -9.71 -13.84 -31.75
C PHE A 440 -11.20 -13.89 -32.11
N LEU A 441 -11.76 -12.77 -32.59
CA LEU A 441 -13.18 -12.69 -32.94
C LEU A 441 -13.54 -13.64 -34.10
N LEU A 442 -12.67 -13.75 -35.11
CA LEU A 442 -12.85 -14.73 -36.19
C LEU A 442 -12.76 -16.17 -35.70
N SER A 443 -11.88 -16.45 -34.73
CA SER A 443 -11.76 -17.77 -34.11
C SER A 443 -13.00 -18.13 -33.27
N VAL A 444 -13.52 -17.18 -32.49
CA VAL A 444 -14.71 -17.35 -31.63
C VAL A 444 -15.98 -17.56 -32.48
N GLU A 445 -16.12 -16.88 -33.61
CA GLU A 445 -17.25 -17.10 -34.53
C GLU A 445 -17.30 -18.54 -35.09
N ARG A 446 -16.14 -19.19 -35.23
CA ARG A 446 -16.03 -20.56 -35.73
C ARG A 446 -16.36 -21.62 -34.67
N ALA A 447 -16.41 -21.25 -33.39
CA ALA A 447 -16.69 -22.15 -32.29
C ALA A 447 -18.16 -22.07 -31.87
N SER A 448 -18.98 -22.97 -32.41
CA SER A 448 -20.43 -23.00 -32.13
C SER A 448 -20.77 -23.24 -30.64
N ALA A 449 -19.89 -23.92 -29.89
CA ALA A 449 -20.07 -24.18 -28.46
C ALA A 449 -20.01 -22.90 -27.59
N LEU A 450 -19.33 -21.85 -28.07
CA LEU A 450 -19.21 -20.57 -27.36
C LEU A 450 -20.45 -19.70 -27.57
N GLN A 451 -21.20 -19.87 -28.64
CA GLN A 451 -22.26 -18.94 -29.03
C GLN A 451 -23.43 -18.85 -28.03
N SER A 452 -23.57 -19.82 -27.12
CA SER A 452 -24.60 -19.81 -26.09
C SER A 452 -24.15 -19.23 -24.74
N THR A 453 -22.86 -18.90 -24.55
CA THR A 453 -22.34 -18.45 -23.24
C THR A 453 -22.34 -16.92 -23.07
N GLU A 454 -22.40 -16.42 -21.83
CA GLU A 454 -22.26 -14.99 -21.52
C GLU A 454 -20.88 -14.43 -21.93
N PHE A 455 -19.85 -15.29 -21.94
CA PHE A 455 -18.53 -14.96 -22.49
C PHE A 455 -18.60 -14.57 -23.97
N TYR A 456 -19.49 -15.17 -24.76
CA TYR A 456 -19.70 -14.76 -26.14
C TYR A 456 -20.34 -13.37 -26.22
N GLU A 457 -21.30 -13.01 -25.36
CA GLU A 457 -21.86 -11.65 -25.35
C GLU A 457 -20.79 -10.59 -25.04
N SER A 458 -19.90 -10.87 -24.10
CA SER A 458 -18.81 -9.99 -23.67
C SER A 458 -17.52 -10.10 -24.50
N ARG A 459 -17.49 -10.92 -25.56
CA ARG A 459 -16.30 -11.22 -26.38
C ARG A 459 -15.54 -10.00 -26.91
N TRP A 460 -16.26 -8.92 -27.24
CA TRP A 460 -15.66 -7.68 -27.73
C TRP A 460 -14.91 -6.93 -26.62
N CYS A 461 -15.54 -6.79 -25.45
CA CYS A 461 -14.95 -6.16 -24.28
C CYS A 461 -13.72 -6.93 -23.80
N TYR A 462 -13.86 -8.26 -23.68
CA TYR A 462 -12.75 -9.16 -23.39
C TYR A 462 -11.62 -8.94 -24.40
N SER A 463 -11.87 -9.20 -25.69
CA SER A 463 -10.83 -9.19 -26.72
C SER A 463 -10.06 -7.87 -26.78
N ILE A 464 -10.76 -6.74 -26.78
CA ILE A 464 -10.13 -5.43 -26.91
C ILE A 464 -9.31 -5.08 -25.65
N ALA A 465 -9.88 -5.28 -24.46
CA ALA A 465 -9.21 -4.94 -23.21
C ALA A 465 -7.96 -5.79 -22.99
N THR A 466 -8.07 -7.10 -23.19
CA THR A 466 -6.99 -8.05 -22.91
C THR A 466 -5.87 -7.93 -23.94
N SER A 467 -6.23 -7.73 -25.21
CA SER A 467 -5.25 -7.59 -26.28
C SER A 467 -4.48 -6.28 -26.19
N PHE A 468 -5.13 -5.20 -25.74
CA PHE A 468 -4.44 -3.93 -25.47
C PHE A 468 -3.45 -4.08 -24.32
N VAL A 469 -3.85 -4.69 -23.20
CA VAL A 469 -2.97 -4.88 -22.03
C VAL A 469 -1.81 -5.79 -22.38
N ALA A 470 -2.06 -6.94 -23.03
CA ALA A 470 -1.01 -7.85 -23.48
C ALA A 470 -0.04 -7.17 -24.45
N GLY A 471 -0.56 -6.40 -25.42
CA GLY A 471 0.25 -5.63 -26.34
C GLY A 471 1.09 -4.56 -25.65
N PHE A 472 0.52 -3.85 -24.66
CA PHE A 472 1.24 -2.84 -23.89
C PHE A 472 2.34 -3.46 -23.01
N CYS A 473 2.03 -4.57 -22.33
CA CYS A 473 2.98 -5.36 -21.56
C CYS A 473 4.13 -5.90 -22.42
N ALA A 474 3.84 -6.41 -23.62
CA ALA A 474 4.85 -6.83 -24.58
C ALA A 474 5.75 -5.66 -25.02
N CYS A 475 5.17 -4.49 -25.31
CA CYS A 475 5.95 -3.31 -25.69
C CYS A 475 6.89 -2.83 -24.57
N MET A 476 6.45 -2.95 -23.32
CA MET A 476 7.22 -2.59 -22.14
C MET A 476 8.20 -3.68 -21.68
N ALA A 477 8.22 -4.85 -22.34
CA ALA A 477 9.11 -5.94 -21.97
C ALA A 477 10.60 -5.57 -22.13
N PRO A 478 11.52 -6.24 -21.44
CA PRO A 478 12.95 -5.88 -21.45
C PRO A 478 13.60 -5.90 -22.84
N ASP A 479 13.17 -6.81 -23.71
CA ASP A 479 13.64 -6.89 -25.08
C ASP A 479 12.54 -7.45 -26.00
N PHE A 480 12.80 -7.42 -27.31
CA PHE A 480 11.85 -7.91 -28.31
C PHE A 480 11.57 -9.43 -28.20
N GLN A 481 12.53 -10.22 -27.70
CA GLN A 481 12.31 -11.66 -27.52
C GLN A 481 11.35 -11.95 -26.36
N TYR A 482 11.50 -11.26 -25.21
CA TYR A 482 10.52 -11.35 -24.11
C TYR A 482 9.17 -10.76 -24.50
N ALA A 483 9.15 -9.70 -25.32
CA ALA A 483 7.90 -9.17 -25.88
C ALA A 483 7.15 -10.25 -26.66
N LEU A 484 7.86 -11.01 -27.50
CA LEU A 484 7.31 -12.11 -28.27
C LEU A 484 6.86 -13.27 -27.35
N SER A 485 7.64 -13.61 -26.32
CA SER A 485 7.26 -14.62 -25.33
C SER A 485 5.96 -14.25 -24.59
N ILE A 486 5.77 -12.98 -24.20
CA ILE A 486 4.53 -12.50 -23.58
C ILE A 486 3.34 -12.65 -24.54
N LEU A 487 3.51 -12.33 -25.83
CA LEU A 487 2.44 -12.48 -26.83
C LEU A 487 2.09 -13.96 -27.09
N VAL A 488 3.09 -14.85 -27.11
CA VAL A 488 2.87 -16.30 -27.21
C VAL A 488 2.11 -16.82 -25.98
N GLN A 489 2.54 -16.43 -24.78
CA GLN A 489 1.86 -16.79 -23.52
C GLN A 489 0.41 -16.28 -23.50
N TYR A 490 0.16 -15.04 -23.94
CA TYR A 490 -1.18 -14.47 -24.06
C TYR A 490 -2.05 -15.25 -25.06
N GLY A 491 -1.49 -15.63 -26.22
CA GLY A 491 -2.20 -16.45 -27.20
C GLY A 491 -2.61 -17.81 -26.63
N VAL A 492 -1.69 -18.50 -25.96
CA VAL A 492 -1.98 -19.79 -25.31
C VAL A 492 -3.00 -19.61 -24.19
N PHE A 493 -2.83 -18.60 -23.32
CA PHE A 493 -3.81 -18.29 -22.27
C PHE A 493 -5.20 -18.06 -22.85
N THR A 494 -5.31 -17.33 -23.96
CA THR A 494 -6.59 -17.04 -24.62
C THR A 494 -7.27 -18.31 -25.11
N VAL A 495 -6.51 -19.23 -25.74
CA VAL A 495 -7.04 -20.54 -26.14
C VAL A 495 -7.47 -21.35 -24.92
N LEU A 496 -6.63 -21.46 -23.89
CA LEU A 496 -6.96 -22.20 -22.67
C LEU A 496 -8.16 -21.61 -21.92
N ALA A 497 -8.30 -20.29 -21.90
CA ALA A 497 -9.45 -19.59 -21.32
C ALA A 497 -10.74 -19.90 -22.10
N MET A 498 -10.69 -19.89 -23.44
CA MET A 498 -11.84 -20.32 -24.27
C MET A 498 -12.25 -21.77 -23.99
N TYR A 499 -11.30 -22.69 -23.82
CA TYR A 499 -11.61 -24.06 -23.41
C TYR A 499 -12.21 -24.11 -22.00
N SER A 500 -11.67 -23.33 -21.08
CA SER A 500 -12.10 -23.29 -19.68
C SER A 500 -13.52 -22.73 -19.51
N THR A 501 -13.95 -21.82 -20.39
CA THR A 501 -15.30 -21.24 -20.38
C THR A 501 -16.32 -22.12 -21.10
N SER A 502 -15.89 -22.83 -22.14
CA SER A 502 -16.81 -23.55 -23.02
C SER A 502 -17.03 -25.01 -22.62
N CYS A 503 -16.11 -25.58 -21.83
CA CYS A 503 -16.04 -27.01 -21.59
C CYS A 503 -16.15 -27.28 -20.08
N PRO A 504 -16.92 -28.30 -19.65
CA PRO A 504 -17.01 -28.66 -18.23
C PRO A 504 -15.63 -28.95 -17.64
N LEU A 505 -15.38 -28.53 -16.40
CA LEU A 505 -14.16 -28.91 -15.67
C LEU A 505 -13.95 -30.43 -15.75
N ASN A 506 -12.84 -30.86 -16.36
CA ASN A 506 -12.39 -32.24 -16.67
C ASN A 506 -12.76 -32.83 -18.04
N ASP A 507 -13.49 -32.12 -18.91
CA ASP A 507 -13.65 -32.52 -20.31
C ASP A 507 -12.77 -31.64 -21.21
N PHE A 508 -11.70 -32.25 -21.74
CA PHE A 508 -10.73 -31.56 -22.59
C PHE A 508 -11.06 -31.71 -24.09
N SER A 509 -12.13 -32.42 -24.45
CA SER A 509 -12.50 -32.73 -25.84
C SER A 509 -13.84 -32.13 -26.23
N CYS A 510 -13.89 -30.80 -26.34
CA CYS A 510 -15.10 -30.04 -26.69
C CYS A 510 -15.10 -29.47 -28.11
N GLY A 511 -14.12 -29.84 -28.94
CA GLY A 511 -14.12 -29.56 -30.38
C GLY A 511 -13.89 -28.10 -30.77
N ILE A 512 -13.19 -27.31 -29.94
CA ILE A 512 -12.97 -25.86 -30.12
C ILE A 512 -11.72 -25.57 -30.98
N GLY A 513 -11.39 -26.48 -31.90
CA GLY A 513 -10.25 -26.35 -32.81
C GLY A 513 -8.97 -26.96 -32.24
N LEU A 514 -8.18 -26.20 -31.48
CA LEU A 514 -6.85 -26.63 -31.01
C LEU A 514 -6.92 -27.17 -29.58
N ASP A 515 -6.75 -28.46 -29.36
CA ASP A 515 -6.84 -29.05 -28.01
C ASP A 515 -5.84 -28.38 -27.03
N PRO A 516 -6.15 -28.30 -25.71
CA PRO A 516 -5.30 -27.60 -24.73
C PRO A 516 -3.84 -28.07 -24.72
N GLU A 517 -3.62 -29.38 -24.88
CA GLU A 517 -2.29 -29.98 -24.97
C GLU A 517 -1.54 -29.57 -26.24
N VAL A 518 -2.25 -29.45 -27.36
CA VAL A 518 -1.69 -28.97 -28.63
C VAL A 518 -1.40 -27.47 -28.53
N ALA A 519 -2.26 -26.69 -27.87
CA ALA A 519 -2.03 -25.26 -27.61
C ALA A 519 -0.75 -25.02 -26.80
N LEU A 520 -0.55 -25.79 -25.74
CA LEU A 520 0.67 -25.74 -24.93
C LEU A 520 1.90 -26.16 -25.76
N LEU A 521 1.79 -27.23 -26.56
CA LEU A 521 2.90 -27.71 -27.39
C LEU A 521 3.29 -26.71 -28.49
N VAL A 522 2.30 -26.12 -29.17
CA VAL A 522 2.51 -25.04 -30.15
C VAL A 522 3.13 -23.81 -29.47
N GLY A 523 2.66 -23.46 -28.27
CA GLY A 523 3.25 -22.40 -27.45
C GLY A 523 4.72 -22.65 -27.13
N MET A 524 5.05 -23.83 -26.63
CA MET A 524 6.44 -24.23 -26.34
C MET A 524 7.31 -24.21 -27.59
N MET A 525 6.80 -24.69 -28.74
CA MET A 525 7.55 -24.65 -29.98
C MET A 525 7.75 -23.22 -30.48
N GLY A 526 6.75 -22.35 -30.34
CA GLY A 526 6.86 -20.92 -30.59
C GLY A 526 7.97 -20.28 -29.74
N LEU A 527 7.95 -20.51 -28.43
CA LEU A 527 8.98 -20.00 -27.51
C LEU A 527 10.39 -20.51 -27.88
N LEU A 528 10.53 -21.79 -28.26
CA LEU A 528 11.80 -22.35 -28.68
C LEU A 528 12.35 -21.63 -29.93
N VAL A 529 11.51 -21.43 -30.95
CA VAL A 529 11.89 -20.71 -32.18
C VAL A 529 12.30 -19.27 -31.88
N CYS A 530 11.59 -18.60 -30.96
CA CYS A 530 11.91 -17.23 -30.54
C CYS A 530 13.30 -17.12 -29.89
N ARG A 531 13.72 -18.15 -29.14
CA ARG A 531 14.99 -18.16 -28.40
C ARG A 531 16.17 -18.72 -29.19
N PHE A 532 15.93 -19.55 -30.20
CA PHE A 532 16.99 -20.12 -31.05
C PHE A 532 17.69 -19.09 -31.95
N SER A 533 17.15 -17.88 -32.04
CA SER A 533 17.76 -16.76 -32.77
C SER A 533 18.85 -16.02 -31.95
N SER A 534 19.17 -16.48 -30.73
CA SER A 534 20.22 -15.91 -29.88
C SER A 534 21.62 -16.48 -30.21
N HIS A 535 22.67 -15.69 -29.98
CA HIS A 535 24.05 -16.01 -30.35
C HIS A 535 24.72 -17.11 -29.50
N ASN A 536 24.24 -17.37 -28.27
CA ASN A 536 24.81 -18.36 -27.34
C ASN A 536 23.79 -19.45 -26.97
N GLY A 537 24.16 -20.72 -27.15
CA GLY A 537 23.26 -21.87 -26.93
C GLY A 537 22.81 -22.04 -25.47
N VAL A 538 23.67 -21.77 -24.50
CA VAL A 538 23.34 -21.86 -23.06
C VAL A 538 22.34 -20.78 -22.65
N GLU A 539 22.54 -19.54 -23.14
CA GLU A 539 21.65 -18.41 -22.88
C GLU A 539 20.25 -18.64 -23.49
N ALA A 540 20.20 -19.16 -24.72
CA ALA A 540 18.96 -19.53 -25.39
C ALA A 540 18.20 -20.62 -24.62
N PHE A 541 18.91 -21.65 -24.15
CA PHE A 541 18.33 -22.75 -23.39
C PHE A 541 17.76 -22.30 -22.03
N LEU A 542 18.52 -21.50 -21.27
CA LEU A 542 18.07 -20.97 -19.98
C LEU A 542 16.83 -20.07 -20.14
N ALA A 543 16.84 -19.17 -21.14
CA ALA A 543 15.70 -18.31 -21.43
C ALA A 543 14.47 -19.11 -21.85
N PHE A 544 14.64 -20.14 -22.66
CA PHE A 544 13.56 -21.04 -23.08
C PHE A 544 12.94 -21.77 -21.89
N MET A 545 13.75 -22.37 -21.01
CA MET A 545 13.24 -23.08 -19.82
C MET A 545 12.45 -22.15 -18.89
N LEU A 546 12.92 -20.92 -18.70
CA LEU A 546 12.19 -19.92 -17.93
C LEU A 546 10.88 -19.51 -18.63
N ASP A 547 10.85 -19.34 -19.95
CA ASP A 547 9.62 -19.00 -20.67
C ASP A 547 8.56 -20.11 -20.61
N VAL A 548 8.99 -21.37 -20.72
CA VAL A 548 8.13 -22.55 -20.55
C VAL A 548 7.56 -22.61 -19.13
N LEU A 549 8.39 -22.32 -18.13
CA LEU A 549 7.94 -22.24 -16.75
C LEU A 549 6.86 -21.16 -16.57
N GLY A 550 7.02 -19.98 -17.19
CA GLY A 550 6.01 -18.92 -17.19
C GLY A 550 4.70 -19.33 -17.85
N LEU A 551 4.76 -20.12 -18.93
CA LEU A 551 3.59 -20.64 -19.62
C LEU A 551 2.74 -21.55 -18.71
N PHE A 552 3.37 -22.52 -18.04
CA PHE A 552 2.64 -23.42 -17.14
C PHE A 552 2.22 -22.73 -15.84
N TYR A 553 3.11 -21.94 -15.26
CA TYR A 553 2.87 -21.26 -14.00
C TYR A 553 1.80 -20.18 -14.15
N VAL A 554 1.98 -19.21 -15.04
CA VAL A 554 1.07 -18.05 -15.17
C VAL A 554 -0.13 -18.41 -16.04
N SER A 555 0.10 -18.76 -17.30
CA SER A 555 -0.99 -18.97 -18.27
C SER A 555 -1.82 -20.21 -17.94
N GLY A 556 -1.17 -21.32 -17.55
CA GLY A 556 -1.85 -22.56 -17.19
C GLY A 556 -2.77 -22.40 -15.99
N THR A 557 -2.25 -21.96 -14.84
CA THR A 557 -3.05 -21.88 -13.61
C THR A 557 -4.15 -20.82 -13.65
N LEU A 558 -3.91 -19.66 -14.27
CA LEU A 558 -4.95 -18.63 -14.42
C LEU A 558 -6.06 -19.06 -15.38
N SER A 559 -5.76 -19.87 -16.39
CA SER A 559 -6.80 -20.40 -17.28
C SER A 559 -7.79 -21.29 -16.51
N VAL A 560 -7.29 -22.12 -15.59
CA VAL A 560 -8.14 -22.94 -14.71
C VAL A 560 -8.97 -22.07 -13.76
N LEU A 561 -8.45 -20.93 -13.32
CA LEU A 561 -9.18 -19.98 -12.48
C LEU A 561 -10.33 -19.30 -13.24
N VAL A 562 -10.16 -19.03 -14.54
CA VAL A 562 -11.22 -18.51 -15.42
C VAL A 562 -12.39 -19.50 -15.53
N ALA A 563 -12.13 -20.81 -15.46
CA ALA A 563 -13.18 -21.84 -15.47
C ALA A 563 -14.20 -21.71 -14.31
N PHE A 564 -13.86 -21.00 -13.23
CA PHE A 564 -14.79 -20.74 -12.12
C PHE A 564 -15.73 -19.55 -12.35
N VAL A 565 -15.57 -18.82 -13.46
CA VAL A 565 -16.22 -17.52 -13.71
C VAL A 565 -17.40 -17.60 -14.69
N ASP A 566 -17.41 -18.53 -15.65
CA ASP A 566 -18.43 -18.65 -16.73
C ASP A 566 -19.20 -19.98 -16.58
N ASP A 567 -20.52 -20.14 -16.51
CA ASP A 567 -21.79 -19.53 -16.96
C ASP A 567 -22.53 -20.28 -18.08
N GLU A 568 -23.00 -21.46 -17.65
CA GLU A 568 -24.33 -22.04 -17.97
C GLU A 568 -24.73 -23.05 -16.86
N ARG A 569 -23.76 -23.56 -16.08
CA ARG A 569 -23.98 -24.57 -15.04
C ARG A 569 -23.95 -24.00 -13.62
N ARG A 570 -25.02 -23.26 -13.28
CA ARG A 570 -25.60 -22.99 -11.94
C ARG A 570 -24.68 -22.25 -10.94
N LEU A 571 -25.23 -21.23 -10.26
CA LEU A 571 -24.76 -20.48 -9.06
C LEU A 571 -23.54 -21.00 -8.23
N LEU A 572 -23.37 -22.32 -8.15
CA LEU A 572 -22.31 -23.05 -7.47
C LEU A 572 -20.88 -22.65 -7.86
N TYR A 573 -20.54 -22.40 -9.13
CA TYR A 573 -19.15 -22.05 -9.51
C TYR A 573 -18.72 -20.68 -8.96
N ARG A 574 -19.63 -19.70 -8.97
CA ARG A 574 -19.40 -18.38 -8.37
C ARG A 574 -19.29 -18.48 -6.84
N GLU A 575 -20.16 -19.29 -6.22
CA GLU A 575 -20.08 -19.60 -4.78
C GLU A 575 -18.76 -20.30 -4.41
N LEU A 576 -18.23 -21.14 -5.29
CA LEU A 576 -16.96 -21.84 -5.11
C LEU A 576 -15.75 -20.92 -5.28
N LEU A 577 -15.78 -19.99 -6.23
CA LEU A 577 -14.74 -18.96 -6.36
C LEU A 577 -14.69 -18.09 -5.10
N ILE A 578 -15.86 -17.67 -4.62
CA ILE A 578 -15.98 -16.95 -3.34
C ILE A 578 -15.41 -17.82 -2.21
N ALA A 579 -15.75 -19.11 -2.18
CA ALA A 579 -15.21 -20.02 -1.18
C ALA A 579 -13.70 -20.16 -1.21
N LEU A 580 -13.11 -20.33 -2.38
CA LEU A 580 -11.68 -20.42 -2.57
C LEU A 580 -10.97 -19.15 -2.08
N LEU A 581 -11.47 -17.96 -2.43
CA LEU A 581 -10.91 -16.69 -1.98
C LEU A 581 -10.93 -16.55 -0.45
N TYR A 582 -12.07 -16.82 0.17
CA TYR A 582 -12.20 -16.76 1.63
C TYR A 582 -11.33 -17.81 2.33
N ILE A 583 -11.17 -19.00 1.76
CA ILE A 583 -10.31 -20.04 2.31
C ILE A 583 -8.85 -19.63 2.24
N VAL A 584 -8.38 -19.08 1.11
CA VAL A 584 -7.00 -18.59 0.97
C VAL A 584 -6.73 -17.45 1.95
N TRP A 585 -7.63 -16.46 2.05
CA TRP A 585 -7.49 -15.35 2.99
C TRP A 585 -7.54 -15.79 4.46
N ALA A 586 -8.43 -16.72 4.80
CA ALA A 586 -8.50 -17.29 6.14
C ALA A 586 -7.26 -18.12 6.47
N SER A 587 -6.72 -18.86 5.49
CA SER A 587 -5.47 -19.61 5.60
C SER A 587 -4.28 -18.70 5.88
N ASP A 588 -4.16 -17.58 5.16
CA ASP A 588 -3.09 -16.61 5.40
C ASP A 588 -3.21 -15.91 6.74
N THR A 589 -4.44 -15.56 7.11
CA THR A 589 -4.75 -15.05 8.44
C THR A 589 -4.39 -16.09 9.51
N GLY A 590 -4.76 -17.36 9.31
CA GLY A 590 -4.50 -18.45 10.24
C GLY A 590 -3.02 -18.73 10.44
N ALA A 591 -2.23 -18.69 9.37
CA ALA A 591 -0.79 -18.81 9.47
C ALA A 591 -0.16 -17.64 10.21
N TYR A 592 -0.61 -16.42 9.91
CA TYR A 592 -0.12 -15.22 10.57
C TYR A 592 -0.43 -15.23 12.06
N VAL A 593 -1.68 -15.53 12.40
CA VAL A 593 -2.20 -15.62 13.78
C VAL A 593 -1.49 -16.73 14.54
N THR A 594 -1.26 -17.89 13.93
CA THR A 594 -0.55 -19.02 14.55
C THR A 594 0.94 -18.74 14.73
N GLY A 595 1.59 -18.13 13.74
CA GLY A 595 2.97 -17.66 13.89
C GLY A 595 3.11 -16.64 15.03
N LYS A 596 2.19 -15.68 15.13
CA LYS A 596 2.12 -14.75 16.26
C LYS A 596 1.79 -15.45 17.59
N ALA A 597 1.00 -16.51 17.57
CA ALA A 597 0.64 -17.31 18.75
C ALA A 597 1.83 -18.01 19.34
N LEU A 598 2.61 -18.63 18.49
CA LEU A 598 3.78 -19.38 18.88
C LEU A 598 4.91 -18.44 19.30
N GLU A 599 5.02 -17.27 18.66
CA GLU A 599 5.90 -16.19 19.10
C GLU A 599 5.52 -15.68 20.51
N ILE A 600 4.23 -15.43 20.77
CA ILE A 600 3.74 -14.99 22.08
C ILE A 600 3.89 -16.08 23.15
N ALA A 601 3.65 -17.34 22.79
CA ALA A 601 3.81 -18.50 23.68
C ALA A 601 5.28 -18.85 23.95
N LYS A 602 6.24 -18.11 23.36
CA LYS A 602 7.68 -18.41 23.40
C LYS A 602 7.96 -19.88 23.06
N TYR A 603 7.28 -20.38 22.05
CA TYR A 603 7.43 -21.77 21.62
C TYR A 603 8.88 -21.99 21.14
N PRO A 604 9.65 -22.91 21.75
CA PRO A 604 11.08 -23.01 21.52
C PRO A 604 11.45 -23.73 20.22
N TYR A 605 10.49 -24.42 19.58
CA TYR A 605 10.71 -25.19 18.36
C TYR A 605 10.09 -24.45 17.17
N TYR A 606 10.87 -23.63 16.48
CA TYR A 606 10.43 -22.97 15.23
C TYR A 606 11.02 -23.72 14.05
N ASN A 607 10.18 -24.35 13.23
CA ASN A 607 10.64 -25.14 12.09
C ASN A 607 10.27 -24.43 10.78
N PRO A 608 11.17 -23.64 10.18
CA PRO A 608 10.92 -23.01 8.89
C PRO A 608 10.83 -24.08 7.79
N LEU A 609 9.85 -23.97 6.90
CA LEU A 609 9.71 -24.88 5.75
C LEU A 609 10.90 -24.76 4.79
N ALA A 610 11.36 -23.53 4.55
CA ALA A 610 12.52 -23.25 3.71
C ALA A 610 13.16 -21.92 4.14
N ALA A 611 14.02 -21.97 5.16
CA ALA A 611 14.65 -20.78 5.75
C ALA A 611 15.44 -19.94 4.73
N HIS A 612 16.05 -20.59 3.73
CA HIS A 612 16.82 -19.96 2.65
C HIS A 612 15.92 -19.18 1.66
N LEU A 613 14.64 -19.55 1.52
CA LEU A 613 13.69 -18.88 0.63
C LEU A 613 12.87 -17.82 1.37
N SER A 614 12.35 -18.19 2.54
CA SER A 614 11.51 -17.34 3.38
C SER A 614 11.63 -17.73 4.84
N LYS A 615 12.18 -16.82 5.64
CA LYS A 615 12.27 -16.97 7.11
C LYS A 615 10.91 -16.97 7.80
N ASN A 616 9.87 -16.48 7.14
CA ASN A 616 8.52 -16.28 7.71
C ASN A 616 7.53 -17.41 7.39
N LYS A 617 7.98 -18.50 6.76
CA LYS A 617 7.12 -19.65 6.42
C LYS A 617 7.56 -20.87 7.20
N ASP A 618 6.70 -21.30 8.12
CA ASP A 618 6.94 -22.34 9.12
C ASP A 618 5.86 -23.44 9.10
N TYR A 619 6.26 -24.65 9.54
CA TYR A 619 5.35 -25.80 9.59
C TYR A 619 4.19 -25.53 10.54
N GLU A 620 4.45 -24.83 11.63
CA GLU A 620 3.46 -24.50 12.63
C GLU A 620 2.45 -23.47 12.13
N GLY A 621 2.90 -22.43 11.42
CA GLY A 621 2.01 -21.54 10.66
C GLY A 621 1.19 -22.27 9.60
N THR A 622 1.72 -23.33 8.98
CA THR A 622 0.95 -24.16 8.03
C THR A 622 -0.17 -24.94 8.72
N VAL A 623 0.06 -25.44 9.94
CA VAL A 623 -1.01 -26.06 10.75
C VAL A 623 -2.10 -25.02 11.07
N GLY A 624 -1.70 -23.80 11.43
CA GLY A 624 -2.60 -22.66 11.62
C GLY A 624 -3.44 -22.34 10.39
N ALA A 625 -2.81 -22.31 9.23
CA ALA A 625 -3.43 -22.09 7.94
C ALA A 625 -4.51 -23.14 7.65
N ILE A 626 -4.21 -24.42 7.92
CA ILE A 626 -5.14 -25.54 7.72
C ILE A 626 -6.35 -25.41 8.66
N VAL A 627 -6.14 -25.12 9.95
CA VAL A 627 -7.23 -25.01 10.92
C VAL A 627 -8.19 -23.89 10.56
N PHE A 628 -7.66 -22.70 10.24
CA PHE A 628 -8.49 -21.57 9.84
C PHE A 628 -9.15 -21.78 8.48
N GLY A 629 -8.45 -22.42 7.52
CA GLY A 629 -9.02 -22.82 6.24
C GLY A 629 -10.21 -23.76 6.41
N ILE A 630 -10.09 -24.81 7.22
CA ILE A 630 -11.20 -25.74 7.53
C ILE A 630 -12.35 -24.99 8.23
N GLY A 631 -12.03 -24.09 9.16
CA GLY A 631 -13.04 -23.26 9.84
C GLY A 631 -13.82 -22.38 8.85
N ALA A 632 -13.12 -21.70 7.94
CA ALA A 632 -13.73 -20.90 6.88
C ALA A 632 -14.59 -21.77 5.96
N MET A 633 -14.10 -22.94 5.53
CA MET A 633 -14.87 -23.90 4.74
C MET A 633 -16.13 -24.37 5.47
N ALA A 634 -16.07 -24.62 6.78
CA ALA A 634 -17.22 -25.05 7.56
C ALA A 634 -18.31 -23.96 7.68
N ILE A 635 -17.89 -22.69 7.78
CA ILE A 635 -18.80 -21.54 7.79
C ILE A 635 -19.40 -21.33 6.39
N LEU A 636 -18.55 -21.27 5.36
CA LEU A 636 -19.01 -21.03 3.99
C LEU A 636 -19.84 -22.18 3.43
N SER A 637 -19.57 -23.42 3.81
CA SER A 637 -20.41 -24.56 3.42
C SER A 637 -21.85 -24.39 3.90
N LYS A 638 -22.09 -23.68 5.02
CA LYS A 638 -23.45 -23.41 5.52
C LYS A 638 -24.06 -22.18 4.86
N VAL A 639 -23.26 -21.15 4.60
CA VAL A 639 -23.72 -19.89 4.00
C VAL A 639 -24.02 -20.07 2.50
N LEU A 640 -23.21 -20.85 1.79
CA LEU A 640 -23.23 -21.02 0.34
C LEU A 640 -23.70 -22.42 -0.09
N ASN A 641 -24.24 -23.23 0.83
CA ASN A 641 -24.79 -24.58 0.54
C ASN A 641 -23.90 -25.48 -0.34
N LEU A 642 -22.58 -25.46 -0.12
CA LEU A 642 -21.62 -26.21 -0.94
C LEU A 642 -21.89 -27.73 -0.89
N PRO A 643 -21.83 -28.46 -2.02
CA PRO A 643 -22.06 -29.90 -2.08
C PRO A 643 -20.94 -30.69 -1.41
N GLY A 644 -21.21 -31.95 -1.03
CA GLY A 644 -20.23 -32.88 -0.47
C GLY A 644 -20.29 -33.07 1.05
N SER A 645 -19.69 -34.17 1.50
CA SER A 645 -19.57 -34.51 2.92
C SER A 645 -18.63 -33.54 3.66
N PHE A 646 -18.75 -33.44 4.98
CA PHE A 646 -17.80 -32.65 5.78
C PHE A 646 -16.35 -33.14 5.63
N GLY A 647 -16.17 -34.47 5.53
CA GLY A 647 -14.84 -35.08 5.36
C GLY A 647 -14.18 -34.69 4.02
N SER A 648 -14.93 -34.74 2.91
CA SER A 648 -14.42 -34.30 1.61
C SER A 648 -14.12 -32.80 1.60
N LYS A 649 -14.98 -31.96 2.19
CA LYS A 649 -14.75 -30.51 2.32
C LYS A 649 -13.45 -30.20 3.07
N ALA A 650 -13.24 -30.85 4.21
CA ALA A 650 -12.04 -30.67 5.02
C ALA A 650 -10.79 -31.16 4.26
N MET A 651 -10.85 -32.35 3.65
CA MET A 651 -9.73 -32.91 2.89
C MET A 651 -9.27 -31.98 1.76
N PHE A 652 -10.18 -31.53 0.90
CA PHE A 652 -9.81 -30.64 -0.21
C PHE A 652 -9.34 -29.26 0.26
N THR A 653 -9.86 -28.78 1.39
CA THR A 653 -9.36 -27.54 2.01
C THR A 653 -7.92 -27.70 2.49
N VAL A 654 -7.58 -28.82 3.15
CA VAL A 654 -6.21 -29.11 3.59
C VAL A 654 -5.26 -29.13 2.39
N VAL A 655 -5.62 -29.87 1.33
CA VAL A 655 -4.77 -29.97 0.13
C VAL A 655 -4.63 -28.61 -0.54
N ALA A 656 -5.71 -27.83 -0.68
CA ALA A 656 -5.65 -26.51 -1.29
C ALA A 656 -4.78 -25.52 -0.49
N VAL A 657 -4.86 -25.53 0.84
CA VAL A 657 -4.01 -24.70 1.71
C VAL A 657 -2.53 -25.07 1.56
N ILE A 658 -2.21 -26.36 1.57
CA ILE A 658 -0.83 -26.84 1.38
C ILE A 658 -0.32 -26.44 -0.01
N THR A 659 -1.12 -26.65 -1.05
CA THR A 659 -0.71 -26.33 -2.42
C THR A 659 -0.58 -24.81 -2.63
N GLY A 660 -1.47 -23.99 -2.07
CA GLY A 660 -1.31 -22.53 -2.06
C GLY A 660 -0.01 -22.10 -1.39
N ARG A 661 0.35 -22.69 -0.24
CA ARG A 661 1.63 -22.43 0.45
C ARG A 661 2.86 -22.81 -0.37
N ILE A 662 2.77 -23.88 -1.14
CA ILE A 662 3.81 -24.27 -2.10
C ILE A 662 3.93 -23.20 -3.20
N GLY A 663 2.80 -22.67 -3.70
CA GLY A 663 2.76 -21.55 -4.64
C GLY A 663 3.55 -20.35 -4.15
N ASP A 664 3.31 -19.91 -2.91
CA ASP A 664 4.03 -18.77 -2.36
C ASP A 664 5.53 -19.05 -2.22
N LEU A 665 5.92 -20.27 -1.83
CA LEU A 665 7.32 -20.68 -1.71
C LEU A 665 8.01 -20.69 -3.06
N PHE A 666 7.32 -21.18 -4.08
CA PHE A 666 7.78 -21.19 -5.46
C PHE A 666 7.99 -19.77 -5.99
N GLU A 667 7.06 -18.84 -5.74
CA GLU A 667 7.24 -17.45 -6.13
C GLU A 667 8.41 -16.79 -5.36
N SER A 668 8.56 -17.09 -4.07
CA SER A 668 9.71 -16.64 -3.26
C SER A 668 11.03 -17.12 -3.85
N LEU A 669 11.09 -18.37 -4.34
CA LEU A 669 12.26 -18.94 -5.00
C LEU A 669 12.63 -18.17 -6.25
N LEU A 670 11.66 -17.88 -7.12
CA LEU A 670 11.91 -17.12 -8.35
C LEU A 670 12.45 -15.71 -8.04
N LYS A 671 11.93 -15.06 -6.98
CA LYS A 671 12.41 -13.75 -6.51
C LYS A 671 13.87 -13.83 -6.04
N ARG A 672 14.21 -14.82 -5.21
CA ARG A 672 15.61 -15.04 -4.76
C ARG A 672 16.55 -15.37 -5.91
N ALA A 673 16.12 -16.17 -6.88
CA ALA A 673 16.88 -16.47 -8.08
C ALA A 673 17.20 -15.19 -8.89
N ALA A 674 16.25 -14.24 -8.97
CA ALA A 674 16.46 -12.95 -9.64
C ALA A 674 17.26 -11.93 -8.81
N GLY A 675 17.60 -12.22 -7.55
CA GLY A 675 18.25 -11.25 -6.65
C GLY A 675 17.31 -10.11 -6.25
N VAL A 676 16.00 -10.31 -6.34
CA VAL A 676 14.99 -9.30 -6.03
C VAL A 676 14.08 -9.81 -4.93
N LYS A 677 13.50 -8.89 -4.16
CA LYS A 677 12.52 -9.26 -3.13
C LYS A 677 11.07 -9.16 -3.63
N GLU A 678 10.81 -8.25 -4.57
CA GLU A 678 9.50 -7.95 -5.13
C GLU A 678 9.54 -8.19 -6.65
N SER A 679 8.46 -8.76 -7.21
CA SER A 679 8.40 -9.15 -8.63
C SER A 679 8.08 -7.97 -9.57
N GLY A 680 7.43 -6.89 -9.08
CA GLY A 680 7.05 -5.74 -9.92
C GLY A 680 6.75 -4.44 -9.18
N LYS A 681 6.41 -3.39 -9.96
CA LYS A 681 5.92 -2.07 -9.47
C LYS A 681 4.61 -1.66 -10.17
N LEU A 682 3.96 -2.59 -10.86
CA LEU A 682 2.82 -2.31 -11.75
C LEU A 682 1.62 -1.73 -10.99
N ILE A 683 1.44 -2.10 -9.71
CA ILE A 683 0.44 -1.53 -8.81
C ILE A 683 1.15 -0.73 -7.69
N PRO A 684 1.07 0.61 -7.68
CA PRO A 684 1.79 1.43 -6.72
C PRO A 684 1.33 1.19 -5.27
N GLY A 685 2.24 0.61 -4.47
CA GLY A 685 2.05 0.37 -3.05
C GLY A 685 1.61 -1.05 -2.69
N HIS A 686 1.55 -2.00 -3.62
CA HIS A 686 1.04 -3.37 -3.43
C HIS A 686 1.91 -4.45 -4.11
N GLY A 687 3.20 -4.60 -3.77
CA GLY A 687 4.07 -5.65 -4.37
C GLY A 687 4.02 -5.71 -5.91
N GLY A 688 4.36 -6.85 -6.50
CA GLY A 688 3.95 -7.21 -7.85
C GLY A 688 2.53 -7.77 -7.87
N MET A 689 1.89 -7.75 -9.04
CA MET A 689 0.62 -8.45 -9.28
C MET A 689 0.75 -9.94 -9.00
N LEU A 690 1.90 -10.54 -9.33
CA LEU A 690 2.20 -11.94 -9.10
C LEU A 690 2.18 -12.33 -7.61
N ASP A 691 2.65 -11.43 -6.72
CA ASP A 691 2.68 -11.63 -5.26
C ASP A 691 1.26 -11.68 -4.63
N ARG A 692 0.21 -11.38 -5.40
CA ARG A 692 -1.18 -11.30 -4.92
C ARG A 692 -2.02 -12.50 -5.28
N ILE A 693 -1.52 -13.33 -6.18
CA ILE A 693 -2.28 -14.41 -6.78
C ILE A 693 -1.53 -15.74 -6.79
N ASP A 694 -0.27 -15.78 -6.36
CA ASP A 694 0.58 -16.97 -6.28
C ASP A 694 -0.06 -18.10 -5.44
N ALA A 695 -0.58 -17.78 -4.25
CA ALA A 695 -1.33 -18.73 -3.42
C ALA A 695 -2.58 -19.25 -4.14
N LEU A 696 -3.31 -18.33 -4.76
CA LEU A 696 -4.61 -18.58 -5.41
C LEU A 696 -4.44 -19.47 -6.65
N MET A 697 -3.45 -19.19 -7.49
CA MET A 697 -3.13 -19.92 -8.71
C MET A 697 -2.90 -21.41 -8.43
N PHE A 698 -2.14 -21.71 -7.37
CA PHE A 698 -1.87 -23.08 -6.96
C PHE A 698 -3.07 -23.73 -6.24
N ALA A 699 -3.76 -23.01 -5.35
CA ALA A 699 -4.93 -23.53 -4.65
C ALA A 699 -6.08 -23.91 -5.62
N THR A 700 -6.24 -23.14 -6.71
CA THR A 700 -7.25 -23.35 -7.74
C THR A 700 -7.12 -24.70 -8.45
N LEU A 701 -5.89 -25.16 -8.70
CA LEU A 701 -5.64 -26.47 -9.34
C LEU A 701 -6.19 -27.64 -8.53
N VAL A 702 -6.17 -27.52 -7.21
CA VAL A 702 -6.71 -28.55 -6.30
C VAL A 702 -8.22 -28.42 -6.16
N PHE A 703 -8.71 -27.20 -5.99
CA PHE A 703 -10.12 -26.92 -5.76
C PHE A 703 -10.98 -27.20 -7.01
N SER A 704 -10.41 -27.11 -8.20
CA SER A 704 -11.08 -27.52 -9.45
C SER A 704 -11.42 -29.01 -9.46
N ARG A 705 -10.58 -29.85 -8.83
CA ARG A 705 -10.79 -31.30 -8.70
C ARG A 705 -11.78 -31.68 -7.59
N TYR A 706 -11.92 -30.85 -6.55
CA TYR A 706 -12.91 -31.03 -5.48
C TYR A 706 -14.32 -31.16 -6.06
N TYR A 707 -14.64 -30.29 -7.01
CA TYR A 707 -15.95 -30.26 -7.63
C TYR A 707 -16.18 -31.47 -8.54
N ALA A 708 -15.17 -31.88 -9.30
CA ALA A 708 -15.29 -33.05 -10.16
C ALA A 708 -15.44 -34.38 -9.40
N ALA A 709 -14.98 -34.45 -8.15
CA ALA A 709 -15.14 -35.62 -7.29
C ALA A 709 -16.43 -35.62 -6.44
N GLY A 710 -17.11 -34.47 -6.34
CA GLY A 710 -18.31 -34.26 -5.53
C GLY A 710 -19.60 -34.06 -6.35
N ALA A 711 -19.51 -34.05 -7.68
CA ALA A 711 -20.63 -33.98 -8.62
C ALA A 711 -21.04 -35.37 -9.13
#